data_AF-A0A1I8CGY0-F1
#
_entry.id   AF-A0A1I8CGY0-F1
#
_cell.length_a   1.000
_cell.length_b   1.000
_cell.length_c   1.000
_cell.angle_alpha   90.00
_cell.angle_beta   90.00
_cell.angle_gamma   90.00
#
_symmetry.space_group_name_H-M   'P 1'
#
loop_
_entity.id
_entity.type
_entity.pdbx_description
1 polymer ?
#
loop_
_entity_poly.entity_id
_entity_poly.type
_entity_poly.pdbx_seq_one_letter_code
_entity_poly.pdbx_strand_id
1 'polypeptide(L)'
;MKVVTACKLSLLSLLALILYTNANIEEIKFPGNHEEFELLKKFHETWDNSKPLKYVDHEVFVDVPLKNNAATNLGGNYGEGCDVPGYTGQYCESPICANTNLDEDNHSQDPTDVMIDFGHYPVCNVPMPLYYDVSMLSFKVEIHAGGAHSPIMVLYNSTGAIIAPSKVEQFEMSRVIYYFTPQQPGVYQLSPNTDIPSSGCYIYVNSLAYSNIHMGFIPHTANDLIAPERNDSPNTRSYQGQLNTIVAHPINIRYPGNIATVALYEQFNLLTRPQKLAPRYGCEFNHFYNAFYCYRTGTYFAKFTGYDFFGNKYKRVKAFVCEVNPHPPTVAPPTPPVTSCQNNGTLIDNGDGTSSCFCVGPFSGPACGVATCYNGALALPDGTCQCTDNFMGPNCADVLCFPDSGITIQEEFYTPIFVIRVRSQLRTILQQISTQLNNLNTFFQNDPKWFSHFGVVIFNNNGTTLPSKFYDNVADLSDDLLAYSATADNTGGCFDMTFEALDIALNVFILGNKSPIYVISDALPSDPDYLELTSELDSFYLSPIYFIQLEPSVASGCQAFDYYTPGWRALETLAMRSSGNVFFIANNEYGTFGTFFYQHMANTYFMSELMYVDTQRVCANQPKYIFVGIDGDFHQLTVVATGVGLSLQLTTPEGNNAQFDTLYISQNNYMWRLRGLEKGNWQSKFINT
;
A
#
# COMPACT_ATOMS: atom_id res chain seq x y z
N MET A 1 40.40 -8.48 47.98
CA MET A 1 40.54 -9.88 48.45
C MET A 1 39.19 -10.57 48.23
N LYS A 2 39.18 -11.58 47.35
CA LYS A 2 38.09 -12.51 46.97
C LYS A 2 36.86 -11.98 46.18
N VAL A 3 37.03 -12.08 44.86
CA VAL A 3 36.02 -12.36 43.82
C VAL A 3 35.91 -13.90 43.65
N VAL A 4 34.85 -14.38 42.97
CA VAL A 4 34.65 -15.70 42.33
C VAL A 4 33.84 -16.73 43.13
N THR A 5 32.51 -16.84 42.90
CA THR A 5 31.77 -18.06 42.46
C THR A 5 30.25 -17.83 42.48
N ALA A 6 29.65 -17.47 41.33
CA ALA A 6 28.21 -17.59 41.07
C ALA A 6 27.93 -17.48 39.55
N CYS A 7 28.59 -18.31 38.75
CA CYS A 7 28.30 -18.41 37.32
C CYS A 7 28.63 -19.85 36.89
N LYS A 8 27.69 -20.78 37.15
CA LYS A 8 27.71 -22.18 36.67
C LYS A 8 26.42 -22.90 37.05
N LEU A 9 25.25 -22.37 36.68
CA LEU A 9 23.99 -23.10 36.80
C LEU A 9 22.94 -22.59 35.80
N SER A 10 23.17 -22.76 34.49
CA SER A 10 22.05 -22.66 33.51
C SER A 10 22.24 -23.42 32.18
N LEU A 11 23.34 -24.16 31.96
CA LEU A 11 23.54 -24.89 30.70
C LEU A 11 23.04 -26.35 30.74
N LEU A 12 23.01 -27.00 31.92
CA LEU A 12 22.56 -28.40 32.02
C LEU A 12 21.04 -28.56 32.06
N SER A 13 20.30 -27.56 32.54
CA SER A 13 18.84 -27.57 32.58
C SER A 13 18.21 -27.35 31.20
N LEU A 14 18.94 -26.72 30.27
CA LEU A 14 18.51 -26.56 28.88
C LEU A 14 18.73 -27.86 28.06
N LEU A 15 19.83 -28.60 28.32
CA LEU A 15 20.08 -29.90 27.68
C LEU A 15 19.14 -31.01 28.17
N ALA A 16 18.72 -30.98 29.42
CA ALA A 16 17.82 -31.99 29.98
C ALA A 16 16.38 -31.89 29.44
N LEU A 17 15.95 -30.70 29.01
CA LEU A 17 14.64 -30.51 28.38
C LEU A 17 14.63 -30.95 26.91
N ILE A 18 15.78 -30.91 26.24
CA ILE A 18 15.95 -31.37 24.84
C ILE A 18 15.97 -32.91 24.74
N LEU A 19 16.27 -33.63 25.83
CA LEU A 19 16.39 -35.10 25.82
C LEU A 19 15.09 -35.85 26.19
N TYR A 20 14.00 -35.18 26.55
CA TYR A 20 12.76 -35.83 27.01
C TYR A 20 11.57 -35.80 26.03
N THR A 21 11.76 -35.26 24.81
CA THR A 21 10.74 -35.28 23.74
C THR A 21 11.22 -36.07 22.53
N ASN A 22 11.70 -37.30 22.73
CA ASN A 22 11.85 -38.30 21.67
C ASN A 22 10.65 -39.26 21.68
N ALA A 23 9.45 -38.68 21.53
CA ALA A 23 8.27 -39.43 21.11
C ALA A 23 8.18 -39.27 19.58
N ASN A 24 8.31 -40.38 18.86
CA ASN A 24 8.22 -40.54 17.40
C ASN A 24 7.46 -39.41 16.67
N ILE A 25 8.19 -38.40 16.20
CA ILE A 25 7.71 -37.51 15.14
C ILE A 25 8.23 -38.13 13.85
N GLU A 26 7.34 -38.68 13.03
CA GLU A 26 7.68 -39.07 11.67
C GLU A 26 8.30 -37.87 10.96
N GLU A 27 9.47 -38.07 10.35
CA GLU A 27 10.18 -37.06 9.59
C GLU A 27 9.28 -36.61 8.42
N ILE A 28 8.66 -35.44 8.55
CA ILE A 28 7.84 -34.85 7.48
C ILE A 28 8.79 -34.49 6.35
N LYS A 29 8.83 -35.34 5.32
CA LYS A 29 9.60 -35.11 4.10
C LYS A 29 8.82 -34.17 3.19
N PHE A 30 9.36 -32.98 2.98
CA PHE A 30 8.90 -32.09 1.92
C PHE A 30 9.28 -32.75 0.57
N PRO A 31 8.32 -32.98 -0.35
CA PRO A 31 8.66 -33.39 -1.72
C PRO A 31 9.53 -32.30 -2.38
N GLY A 32 10.38 -32.70 -3.33
CA GLY A 32 11.44 -31.87 -3.92
C GLY A 32 11.00 -30.49 -4.40
N ASN A 33 11.97 -29.56 -4.49
CA ASN A 33 11.75 -28.14 -4.73
C ASN A 33 10.90 -27.87 -5.99
N HIS A 34 9.72 -27.30 -5.80
CA HIS A 34 8.90 -26.62 -6.80
C HIS A 34 9.68 -25.51 -7.56
N GLU A 35 9.29 -25.22 -8.80
CA GLU A 35 9.99 -24.30 -9.72
C GLU A 35 10.22 -22.90 -9.12
N GLU A 36 9.25 -22.39 -8.36
CA GLU A 36 9.32 -21.11 -7.66
C GLU A 36 10.53 -21.04 -6.72
N PHE A 37 10.87 -22.15 -6.05
CA PHE A 37 11.96 -22.22 -5.08
C PHE A 37 13.34 -22.19 -5.73
N GLU A 38 13.50 -22.89 -6.85
CA GLU A 38 14.77 -22.90 -7.59
C GLU A 38 15.06 -21.52 -8.19
N LEU A 39 14.02 -20.84 -8.69
CA LEU A 39 14.14 -19.49 -9.22
C LEU A 39 14.56 -18.49 -8.13
N LEU A 40 13.91 -18.49 -6.96
CA LEU A 40 14.27 -17.59 -5.85
C LEU A 40 15.67 -17.84 -5.30
N LYS A 41 16.08 -19.11 -5.18
CA LYS A 41 17.45 -19.47 -4.75
C LYS A 41 18.49 -18.95 -5.74
N LYS A 42 18.25 -19.12 -7.04
CA LYS A 42 19.14 -18.60 -8.09
C LYS A 42 19.23 -17.07 -8.06
N PHE A 43 18.13 -16.38 -7.76
CA PHE A 43 18.16 -14.91 -7.61
C PHE A 43 19.00 -14.45 -6.41
N HIS A 44 18.90 -15.14 -5.28
CA HIS A 44 19.71 -14.86 -4.09
C HIS A 44 21.22 -14.89 -4.40
N GLU A 45 21.70 -15.87 -5.17
CA GLU A 45 23.11 -15.98 -5.55
C GLU A 45 23.62 -14.81 -6.42
N THR A 46 22.72 -14.07 -7.05
CA THR A 46 23.04 -12.92 -7.93
C THR A 46 22.78 -11.56 -7.28
N TRP A 47 22.42 -11.55 -6.00
CA TRP A 47 21.98 -10.36 -5.28
C TRP A 47 23.15 -9.44 -4.87
N ASP A 48 22.87 -8.13 -4.83
CA ASP A 48 23.81 -7.07 -4.51
C ASP A 48 23.13 -6.03 -3.59
N ASN A 49 23.56 -5.99 -2.32
CA ASN A 49 23.04 -5.10 -1.28
C ASN A 49 23.25 -3.61 -1.59
N SER A 50 24.09 -3.27 -2.56
CA SER A 50 24.34 -1.88 -2.96
C SER A 50 23.32 -1.34 -3.97
N LYS A 51 22.49 -2.21 -4.54
CA LYS A 51 21.41 -1.80 -5.45
C LYS A 51 20.15 -1.50 -4.63
N PRO A 52 19.60 -0.28 -4.71
CA PRO A 52 18.34 0.02 -4.04
C PRO A 52 17.27 -0.92 -4.59
N LEU A 53 16.36 -1.36 -3.71
CA LEU A 53 15.08 -1.92 -4.13
C LEU A 53 14.39 -0.81 -4.94
N LYS A 54 14.46 -0.91 -6.26
CA LYS A 54 13.76 0.01 -7.15
C LYS A 54 12.34 -0.50 -7.24
N TYR A 55 11.38 0.25 -6.73
CA TYR A 55 9.99 0.09 -7.14
C TYR A 55 9.93 0.46 -8.63
N VAL A 56 9.84 -0.55 -9.49
CA VAL A 56 9.94 -0.43 -10.95
C VAL A 56 8.54 -0.52 -11.54
N ASP A 57 8.20 0.42 -12.44
CA ASP A 57 7.06 0.41 -13.36
C ASP A 57 5.71 -0.03 -12.77
N HIS A 58 4.88 0.92 -12.32
CA HIS A 58 3.47 0.66 -11.98
C HIS A 58 2.61 0.32 -13.20
N GLU A 59 3.14 0.48 -14.42
CA GLU A 59 2.40 0.32 -15.67
C GLU A 59 2.15 -1.15 -16.10
N VAL A 60 2.64 -2.15 -15.34
CA VAL A 60 2.51 -3.58 -15.73
C VAL A 60 1.06 -4.06 -15.64
N PHE A 61 0.25 -3.44 -14.79
CA PHE A 61 -1.20 -3.58 -14.83
C PHE A 61 -1.76 -2.44 -15.67
N VAL A 62 -2.31 -2.80 -16.82
CA VAL A 62 -2.98 -1.87 -17.73
C VAL A 62 -4.45 -1.89 -17.37
N ASP A 63 -5.15 -0.77 -17.44
CA ASP A 63 -6.61 -0.82 -17.36
C ASP A 63 -7.19 -0.85 -18.78
N VAL A 64 -7.67 -2.02 -19.17
CA VAL A 64 -8.45 -2.18 -20.41
C VAL A 64 -9.92 -2.12 -20.02
N PRO A 65 -10.68 -1.10 -20.45
CA PRO A 65 -12.10 -1.06 -20.17
C PRO A 65 -12.73 -2.36 -20.64
N LEU A 66 -13.40 -3.10 -19.73
CA LEU A 66 -14.26 -4.20 -20.16
C LEU A 66 -15.23 -3.61 -21.19
N LYS A 67 -15.41 -4.31 -22.31
CA LYS A 67 -16.16 -3.83 -23.49
C LYS A 67 -17.56 -3.27 -23.16
N ASN A 68 -18.08 -3.59 -21.96
CA ASN A 68 -19.43 -3.31 -21.51
C ASN A 68 -19.51 -2.59 -20.14
N ASN A 69 -18.41 -2.06 -19.58
CA ASN A 69 -18.45 -1.29 -18.32
C ASN A 69 -19.08 0.11 -18.45
N ALA A 70 -19.43 0.52 -19.67
CA ALA A 70 -20.26 1.70 -19.85
C ALA A 70 -21.70 1.34 -19.49
N ALA A 71 -22.08 1.61 -18.24
CA ALA A 71 -23.46 1.91 -17.90
C ALA A 71 -23.89 3.11 -18.74
N THR A 72 -24.29 2.87 -19.99
CA THR A 72 -25.14 3.81 -20.68
C THR A 72 -26.39 3.87 -19.82
N ASN A 73 -26.66 5.04 -19.25
CA ASN A 73 -27.99 5.41 -18.80
C ASN A 73 -28.92 5.25 -20.00
N LEU A 74 -29.36 4.01 -20.26
CA LEU A 74 -30.39 3.69 -21.22
C LEU A 74 -31.65 4.27 -20.61
N GLY A 75 -31.99 5.47 -21.08
CA GLY A 75 -33.12 6.22 -20.58
C GLY A 75 -34.37 5.35 -20.44
N GLY A 76 -34.94 5.35 -19.23
CA GLY A 76 -36.37 5.22 -19.03
C GLY A 76 -37.01 3.84 -19.09
N ASN A 77 -36.26 2.72 -19.03
CA ASN A 77 -36.88 1.39 -18.91
C ASN A 77 -36.64 0.77 -17.53
N TYR A 78 -37.75 0.45 -16.86
CA TYR A 78 -37.81 -0.21 -15.56
C TYR A 78 -37.23 -1.63 -15.64
N GLY A 79 -36.00 -1.81 -15.15
CA GLY A 79 -35.34 -3.10 -14.96
C GLY A 79 -33.83 -2.93 -14.80
N GLU A 80 -33.34 -2.78 -13.57
CA GLU A 80 -31.89 -2.71 -13.26
C GLU A 80 -31.25 -4.11 -13.32
N GLY A 81 -31.11 -4.67 -14.52
CA GLY A 81 -30.47 -5.97 -14.75
C GLY A 81 -29.40 -5.92 -15.83
N CYS A 82 -28.43 -6.83 -15.77
CA CYS A 82 -27.41 -6.96 -16.81
C CYS A 82 -28.00 -7.59 -18.09
N ASP A 83 -28.16 -6.79 -19.15
CA ASP A 83 -28.67 -7.24 -20.46
C ASP A 83 -27.56 -7.67 -21.44
N VAL A 84 -26.31 -7.71 -20.99
CA VAL A 84 -25.15 -8.02 -21.84
C VAL A 84 -24.91 -9.54 -21.89
N PRO A 85 -25.02 -10.18 -23.06
CA PRO A 85 -24.85 -11.62 -23.17
C PRO A 85 -23.47 -12.10 -22.69
N GLY A 86 -23.45 -13.04 -21.75
CA GLY A 86 -22.23 -13.60 -21.19
C GLY A 86 -21.61 -12.79 -20.05
N TYR A 87 -22.35 -11.84 -19.47
CA TYR A 87 -21.98 -11.11 -18.25
C TYR A 87 -23.15 -11.15 -17.27
N THR A 88 -22.86 -10.90 -16.00
CA THR A 88 -23.83 -10.81 -14.90
C THR A 88 -23.35 -9.79 -13.87
N GLY A 89 -24.14 -9.58 -12.82
CA GLY A 89 -23.93 -8.54 -11.82
C GLY A 89 -24.87 -7.35 -12.01
N GLN A 90 -24.85 -6.41 -11.06
CA GLN A 90 -25.71 -5.23 -11.11
C GLN A 90 -25.32 -4.29 -12.27
N TYR A 91 -24.05 -4.33 -12.67
CA TYR A 91 -23.43 -3.46 -13.66
C TYR A 91 -22.74 -4.25 -14.80
N CYS A 92 -23.10 -5.52 -15.00
CA CYS A 92 -22.44 -6.43 -15.95
C CYS A 92 -20.92 -6.63 -15.70
N GLU A 93 -20.50 -6.46 -14.46
CA GLU A 93 -19.10 -6.47 -14.03
C GLU A 93 -18.48 -7.88 -14.00
N SER A 94 -19.29 -8.93 -13.95
CA SER A 94 -18.82 -10.30 -13.79
C SER A 94 -19.00 -11.13 -15.07
N PRO A 95 -17.92 -11.55 -15.75
CA PRO A 95 -18.02 -12.33 -16.97
C PRO A 95 -18.46 -13.78 -16.68
N ILE A 96 -19.17 -14.36 -17.64
CA ILE A 96 -19.53 -15.77 -17.69
C ILE A 96 -18.72 -16.44 -18.79
N CYS A 97 -17.97 -17.49 -18.46
CA CYS A 97 -17.18 -18.23 -19.44
C CYS A 97 -18.05 -18.85 -20.52
N ALA A 98 -17.60 -18.75 -21.77
CA ALA A 98 -18.32 -19.35 -22.89
C ALA A 98 -18.19 -20.88 -22.90
N ASN A 99 -17.03 -21.39 -22.50
CA ASN A 99 -16.74 -22.80 -22.30
C ASN A 99 -15.90 -22.94 -21.03
N THR A 100 -16.16 -23.96 -20.23
CA THR A 100 -15.40 -24.27 -19.02
C THR A 100 -14.27 -25.23 -19.38
N ASN A 101 -13.04 -24.92 -18.96
CA ASN A 101 -11.92 -25.84 -19.07
C ASN A 101 -11.92 -26.74 -17.84
N LEU A 102 -12.42 -27.97 -17.98
CA LEU A 102 -12.41 -28.95 -16.91
C LEU A 102 -11.03 -29.62 -16.87
N ASP A 103 -10.06 -28.96 -16.25
CA ASP A 103 -8.72 -29.53 -16.03
C ASP A 103 -8.78 -30.50 -14.82
N GLU A 104 -8.54 -31.79 -15.05
CA GLU A 104 -8.65 -32.83 -14.01
C GLU A 104 -7.59 -32.69 -12.90
N ASP A 105 -6.51 -31.95 -13.15
CA ASP A 105 -5.40 -31.72 -12.21
C ASP A 105 -5.69 -30.68 -11.10
N ASN A 106 -6.82 -29.97 -11.17
CA ASN A 106 -7.21 -28.95 -10.18
C ASN A 106 -7.81 -29.51 -8.88
N HIS A 107 -7.90 -30.83 -8.74
CA HIS A 107 -8.52 -31.52 -7.61
C HIS A 107 -7.57 -32.46 -6.86
N SER A 108 -6.31 -32.06 -6.68
CA SER A 108 -5.41 -32.76 -5.75
C SER A 108 -5.95 -32.67 -4.33
N GLN A 109 -6.36 -33.79 -3.74
CA GLN A 109 -6.66 -33.89 -2.30
C GLN A 109 -5.38 -34.01 -1.46
N ASP A 110 -4.24 -34.26 -2.09
CA ASP A 110 -2.99 -34.41 -1.39
C ASP A 110 -2.39 -33.05 -1.04
N PRO A 111 -1.79 -32.91 0.15
CA PRO A 111 -1.14 -31.68 0.55
C PRO A 111 0.11 -31.45 -0.32
N THR A 112 0.33 -30.20 -0.73
CA THR A 112 1.42 -29.80 -1.62
C THR A 112 2.33 -28.78 -0.93
N ASP A 113 3.60 -28.72 -1.34
CA ASP A 113 4.51 -27.66 -0.87
C ASP A 113 4.13 -26.36 -1.59
N VAL A 114 3.72 -25.36 -0.83
CA VAL A 114 3.29 -24.06 -1.33
C VAL A 114 4.14 -22.95 -0.73
N MET A 115 4.47 -21.98 -1.58
CA MET A 115 5.11 -20.77 -1.11
C MET A 115 4.06 -19.81 -0.54
N ILE A 116 4.26 -19.39 0.71
CA ILE A 116 3.32 -18.56 1.45
C ILE A 116 3.64 -17.08 1.25
N ASP A 117 4.88 -16.69 1.50
CA ASP A 117 5.33 -15.30 1.35
C ASP A 117 6.86 -15.23 1.25
N PHE A 118 7.37 -14.08 0.83
CA PHE A 118 8.79 -13.74 0.88
C PHE A 118 8.99 -12.26 1.21
N GLY A 119 10.12 -11.96 1.84
CA GLY A 119 10.54 -10.61 2.20
C GLY A 119 12.02 -10.43 1.93
N HIS A 120 12.39 -9.25 1.44
CA HIS A 120 13.77 -8.85 1.25
C HIS A 120 13.99 -7.52 1.97
N TYR A 121 14.98 -7.48 2.85
CA TYR A 121 15.21 -6.35 3.72
C TYR A 121 16.68 -5.90 3.63
N PRO A 122 16.96 -4.63 3.29
CA PRO A 122 18.31 -4.07 3.30
C PRO A 122 18.98 -4.14 4.68
N VAL A 123 18.18 -4.17 5.73
CA VAL A 123 18.58 -4.32 7.14
C VAL A 123 17.79 -5.48 7.71
N CYS A 124 18.46 -6.49 8.23
CA CYS A 124 17.80 -7.68 8.73
C CYS A 124 17.33 -7.52 10.17
N ASN A 125 16.42 -6.59 10.41
CA ASN A 125 15.71 -6.42 11.68
C ASN A 125 14.26 -5.97 11.47
N VAL A 126 13.78 -6.06 10.22
CA VAL A 126 12.47 -5.60 9.81
C VAL A 126 11.46 -6.73 10.01
N PRO A 127 10.43 -6.55 10.85
CA PRO A 127 9.41 -7.57 11.04
C PRO A 127 8.52 -7.75 9.80
N MET A 128 7.99 -8.96 9.64
CA MET A 128 7.13 -9.34 8.52
C MET A 128 5.87 -10.06 9.03
N PRO A 129 4.65 -9.72 8.54
CA PRO A 129 3.46 -10.48 8.86
C PRO A 129 3.45 -11.83 8.14
N LEU A 130 3.15 -12.89 8.87
CA LEU A 130 2.93 -14.24 8.35
C LEU A 130 1.48 -14.65 8.59
N TYR A 131 0.78 -14.96 7.50
CA TYR A 131 -0.60 -15.47 7.56
C TYR A 131 -0.59 -16.99 7.60
N TYR A 132 -1.09 -17.55 8.70
CA TYR A 132 -1.27 -18.99 8.87
C TYR A 132 -2.75 -19.32 8.71
N ASP A 133 -3.10 -20.12 7.70
CA ASP A 133 -4.49 -20.49 7.40
C ASP A 133 -4.80 -21.96 7.73
N VAL A 134 -6.09 -22.31 7.75
CA VAL A 134 -6.57 -23.66 8.15
C VAL A 134 -6.05 -24.80 7.29
N SER A 135 -5.58 -24.53 6.06
CA SER A 135 -5.09 -25.58 5.17
C SER A 135 -3.61 -25.92 5.40
N MET A 136 -2.87 -25.09 6.15
CA MET A 136 -1.45 -25.30 6.44
C MET A 136 -1.27 -26.38 7.50
N LEU A 137 -0.43 -27.37 7.19
CA LEU A 137 -0.14 -28.50 8.07
C LEU A 137 1.17 -28.32 8.82
N SER A 138 2.13 -27.66 8.19
CA SER A 138 3.43 -27.33 8.77
C SER A 138 4.09 -26.32 7.86
N PHE A 139 4.89 -25.42 8.43
CA PHE A 139 5.63 -24.45 7.65
C PHE A 139 7.08 -24.39 8.09
N LYS A 140 7.92 -23.94 7.16
CA LYS A 140 9.32 -23.63 7.40
C LYS A 140 9.59 -22.21 6.97
N VAL A 141 10.40 -21.53 7.76
CA VAL A 141 10.94 -20.21 7.45
C VAL A 141 12.42 -20.40 7.14
N GLU A 142 12.83 -19.99 5.95
CA GLU A 142 14.23 -19.96 5.57
C GLU A 142 14.71 -18.52 5.52
N ILE A 143 15.82 -18.24 6.21
CA ILE A 143 16.45 -16.93 6.29
C ILE A 143 17.90 -17.01 5.81
N HIS A 144 18.26 -16.03 4.97
CA HIS A 144 19.60 -15.83 4.43
C HIS A 144 20.10 -14.45 4.79
N ALA A 145 21.27 -14.35 5.40
CA ALA A 145 21.96 -13.06 5.59
C ALA A 145 22.94 -12.81 4.45
N GLY A 146 23.15 -11.54 4.08
CA GLY A 146 24.23 -11.17 3.17
C GLY A 146 25.60 -11.48 3.80
N GLY A 147 26.55 -12.02 3.03
CA GLY A 147 27.89 -12.36 3.54
C GLY A 147 27.89 -13.56 4.52
N ALA A 148 28.99 -13.76 5.25
CA ALA A 148 29.14 -14.87 6.21
C ALA A 148 28.59 -14.52 7.61
N HIS A 149 27.35 -14.03 7.67
CA HIS A 149 26.69 -13.54 8.90
C HIS A 149 25.62 -14.51 9.36
N SER A 150 25.41 -14.66 10.68
CA SER A 150 24.47 -15.63 11.26
C SER A 150 23.10 -15.02 11.46
N PRO A 151 22.11 -15.30 10.59
CA PRO A 151 20.76 -14.83 10.81
C PRO A 151 20.10 -15.61 11.94
N ILE A 152 19.24 -14.94 12.69
CA ILE A 152 18.33 -15.53 13.66
C ILE A 152 16.91 -15.00 13.42
N MET A 153 15.90 -15.76 13.83
CA MET A 153 14.50 -15.34 13.68
C MET A 153 13.68 -15.76 14.89
N VAL A 154 12.78 -14.88 15.30
CA VAL A 154 11.78 -15.12 16.34
C VAL A 154 10.39 -14.96 15.76
N LEU A 155 9.51 -15.92 16.02
CA LEU A 155 8.12 -15.88 15.59
C LEU A 155 7.22 -15.54 16.79
N TYR A 156 6.37 -14.53 16.64
CA TYR A 156 5.38 -14.12 17.62
C TYR A 156 3.97 -14.43 17.11
N ASN A 157 3.09 -14.88 18.00
CA ASN A 157 1.66 -14.96 17.70
C ASN A 157 0.98 -13.59 17.91
N SER A 158 -0.32 -13.51 17.62
CA SER A 158 -1.12 -12.29 17.79
C SER A 158 -1.18 -11.72 19.22
N THR A 159 -0.78 -12.50 20.23
CA THR A 159 -0.72 -12.07 21.64
C THR A 159 0.69 -11.61 22.06
N GLY A 160 1.66 -11.60 21.15
CA GLY A 160 3.07 -11.30 21.43
C GLY A 160 3.83 -12.46 22.09
N ALA A 161 3.25 -13.66 22.18
CA ALA A 161 3.93 -14.82 22.73
C ALA A 161 4.84 -15.48 21.67
N ILE A 162 6.03 -15.88 22.10
CA ILE A 162 7.04 -16.52 21.25
C ILE A 162 6.62 -17.95 20.91
N ILE A 163 6.65 -18.29 19.63
CA ILE A 163 6.45 -19.65 19.12
C ILE A 163 7.81 -20.30 18.88
N ALA A 164 8.08 -21.41 19.59
CA ALA A 164 9.33 -22.14 19.44
C ALA A 164 9.32 -23.01 18.16
N PRO A 165 10.41 -23.03 17.39
CA PRO A 165 10.56 -23.94 16.27
C PRO A 165 10.67 -25.39 16.76
N SER A 166 10.11 -26.34 16.00
CA SER A 166 10.24 -27.77 16.27
C SER A 166 11.62 -28.31 15.90
N LYS A 167 12.25 -27.70 14.89
CA LYS A 167 13.60 -28.04 14.42
C LYS A 167 14.25 -26.79 13.84
N VAL A 168 15.55 -26.66 14.05
CA VAL A 168 16.37 -25.60 13.43
C VAL A 168 17.53 -26.29 12.73
N GLU A 169 17.71 -25.98 11.44
CA GLU A 169 18.82 -26.49 10.62
C GLU A 169 19.67 -25.31 10.15
N GLN A 170 20.94 -25.32 10.56
CA GLN A 170 21.93 -24.37 10.07
C GLN A 170 22.79 -25.09 9.03
N PHE A 171 22.79 -24.58 7.80
CA PHE A 171 23.56 -25.16 6.70
C PHE A 171 24.91 -24.46 6.54
N GLU A 172 24.87 -23.13 6.51
CA GLU A 172 26.03 -22.25 6.34
C GLU A 172 26.00 -21.16 7.41
N MET A 173 27.07 -20.37 7.52
CA MET A 173 27.02 -19.20 8.41
C MET A 173 25.87 -18.26 8.02
N SER A 174 25.62 -18.10 6.72
CA SER A 174 24.61 -17.22 6.13
C SER A 174 23.18 -17.76 6.12
N ARG A 175 22.94 -19.06 6.37
CA ARG A 175 21.65 -19.72 6.06
C ARG A 175 21.13 -20.58 7.21
N VAL A 176 19.91 -20.27 7.64
CA VAL A 176 19.19 -21.00 8.70
C VAL A 176 17.76 -21.30 8.28
N ILE A 177 17.30 -22.53 8.55
CA ILE A 177 15.92 -22.97 8.34
C ILE A 177 15.27 -23.30 9.69
N TYR A 178 14.10 -22.73 9.93
CA TYR A 178 13.27 -22.96 11.10
C TYR A 178 12.02 -23.74 10.69
N TYR A 179 11.77 -24.89 11.31
CA TYR A 179 10.59 -25.70 11.07
C TYR A 179 9.58 -25.50 12.20
N PHE A 180 8.30 -25.44 11.85
CA PHE A 180 7.21 -25.27 12.80
C PHE A 180 6.15 -26.34 12.58
N THR A 181 5.66 -26.88 13.70
CA THR A 181 4.47 -27.75 13.72
C THR A 181 3.20 -26.95 13.42
N PRO A 182 2.08 -27.61 13.12
CA PRO A 182 0.85 -26.91 12.83
C PRO A 182 0.45 -25.93 13.96
N GLN A 183 0.04 -24.73 13.58
CA GLN A 183 -0.35 -23.65 14.47
C GLN A 183 -1.86 -23.36 14.36
N GLN A 184 -2.38 -22.52 15.26
CA GLN A 184 -3.74 -22.02 15.10
C GLN A 184 -3.81 -21.01 13.96
N PRO A 185 -4.89 -21.01 13.15
CA PRO A 185 -5.12 -19.99 12.12
C PRO A 185 -5.05 -18.58 12.70
N GLY A 186 -4.37 -17.68 12.00
CA GLY A 186 -4.18 -16.31 12.44
C GLY A 186 -2.99 -15.59 11.82
N VAL A 187 -2.74 -14.39 12.33
CA VAL A 187 -1.61 -13.55 11.92
C VAL A 187 -0.48 -13.70 12.95
N TYR A 188 0.72 -13.98 12.44
CA TYR A 188 1.95 -14.08 13.21
C TYR A 188 2.92 -13.00 12.75
N GLN A 189 3.84 -12.61 13.62
CA GLN A 189 4.88 -11.64 13.30
C GLN A 189 6.23 -12.34 13.32
N LEU A 190 6.91 -12.33 12.18
CA LEU A 190 8.24 -12.87 11.99
C LEU A 190 9.25 -11.74 12.18
N SER A 191 10.11 -11.85 13.20
CA SER A 191 11.14 -10.86 13.51
C SER A 191 12.52 -11.43 13.23
N PRO A 192 13.14 -11.09 12.09
CA PRO A 192 14.49 -11.51 11.78
C PRO A 192 15.53 -10.65 12.52
N ASN A 193 16.74 -11.16 12.69
CA ASN A 193 17.91 -10.45 13.19
C ASN A 193 19.20 -11.09 12.62
N THR A 194 20.34 -10.40 12.69
CA THR A 194 21.67 -10.99 12.41
C THR A 194 22.70 -10.52 13.44
N ASP A 195 23.85 -11.19 13.49
CA ASP A 195 25.01 -10.74 14.26
C ASP A 195 25.52 -9.35 13.86
N ILE A 196 25.23 -8.90 12.63
CA ILE A 196 25.45 -7.53 12.16
C ILE A 196 24.12 -6.89 11.74
N PRO A 197 23.60 -5.89 12.48
CA PRO A 197 22.34 -5.24 12.16
C PRO A 197 22.30 -4.60 10.77
N SER A 198 23.43 -4.08 10.28
CA SER A 198 23.52 -3.46 8.94
C SER A 198 23.59 -4.47 7.78
N SER A 199 23.59 -5.77 8.06
CA SER A 199 23.51 -6.78 7.01
C SER A 199 22.06 -6.99 6.60
N GLY A 200 21.80 -6.96 5.30
CA GLY A 200 20.49 -7.29 4.76
C GLY A 200 20.18 -8.78 4.90
N CYS A 201 18.89 -9.11 4.87
CA CYS A 201 18.48 -10.50 4.79
C CYS A 201 17.29 -10.73 3.88
N TYR A 202 17.21 -11.98 3.46
CA TYR A 202 16.18 -12.51 2.62
C TYR A 202 15.47 -13.62 3.37
N ILE A 203 14.14 -13.57 3.34
CA ILE A 203 13.27 -14.47 4.10
C ILE A 203 12.23 -15.01 3.14
N TYR A 204 11.98 -16.31 3.20
CA TYR A 204 10.81 -16.88 2.54
C TYR A 204 10.20 -17.98 3.38
N VAL A 205 8.89 -18.13 3.21
CA VAL A 205 8.07 -19.03 4.02
C VAL A 205 7.39 -20.03 3.11
N ASN A 206 7.58 -21.30 3.45
CA ASN A 206 7.00 -22.42 2.72
C ASN A 206 6.13 -23.22 3.66
N SER A 207 5.07 -23.81 3.13
CA SER A 207 4.19 -24.67 3.91
C SER A 207 3.81 -25.89 3.12
N LEU A 208 3.68 -27.01 3.83
CA LEU A 208 2.85 -28.10 3.35
C LEU A 208 1.40 -27.70 3.60
N ALA A 209 0.58 -27.58 2.56
CA ALA A 209 -0.81 -27.15 2.70
C ALA A 209 -1.75 -27.90 1.74
N TYR A 210 -3.00 -28.03 2.15
CA TYR A 210 -4.05 -28.56 1.26
C TYR A 210 -4.52 -27.55 0.22
N SER A 211 -4.40 -26.25 0.48
CA SER A 211 -4.84 -25.21 -0.44
C SER A 211 -3.70 -24.55 -1.21
N ASN A 212 -3.97 -24.26 -2.48
CA ASN A 212 -3.03 -23.67 -3.43
C ASN A 212 -3.79 -22.74 -4.39
N ILE A 213 -3.07 -22.00 -5.23
CA ILE A 213 -3.65 -21.19 -6.30
C ILE A 213 -2.99 -21.58 -7.61
N HIS A 214 -3.81 -21.86 -8.62
CA HIS A 214 -3.38 -21.94 -10.01
C HIS A 214 -3.60 -20.58 -10.66
N MET A 215 -2.62 -20.13 -11.46
CA MET A 215 -2.71 -18.89 -12.21
C MET A 215 -2.36 -19.13 -13.68
N GLY A 216 -2.86 -18.25 -14.55
CA GLY A 216 -2.50 -18.27 -15.96
C GLY A 216 -2.82 -16.96 -16.67
N PHE A 217 -2.46 -16.90 -17.95
CA PHE A 217 -2.50 -15.70 -18.78
C PHE A 217 -3.27 -15.94 -20.07
N ILE A 218 -4.23 -15.07 -20.37
CA ILE A 218 -4.99 -15.11 -21.61
C ILE A 218 -4.60 -13.90 -22.46
N PRO A 219 -3.92 -14.09 -23.59
CA PRO A 219 -3.52 -12.98 -24.44
C PRO A 219 -4.72 -12.27 -25.06
N HIS A 220 -4.66 -10.94 -25.13
CA HIS A 220 -5.56 -10.14 -25.95
C HIS A 220 -5.06 -10.16 -27.40
N THR A 221 -5.94 -10.47 -28.35
CA THR A 221 -5.64 -10.42 -29.78
C THR A 221 -6.72 -9.68 -30.56
N ALA A 222 -6.34 -8.99 -31.64
CA ALA A 222 -7.27 -8.22 -32.47
C ALA A 222 -8.39 -9.06 -33.13
N ASN A 223 -8.26 -10.39 -33.15
CA ASN A 223 -9.21 -11.33 -33.77
C ASN A 223 -9.98 -12.18 -32.74
N ASP A 224 -9.98 -11.79 -31.46
CA ASP A 224 -10.67 -12.55 -30.42
C ASP A 224 -12.18 -12.61 -30.67
N LEU A 225 -12.70 -13.81 -30.96
CA LEU A 225 -14.14 -14.07 -31.13
C LEU A 225 -14.91 -14.01 -29.81
N ILE A 226 -14.22 -14.21 -28.69
CA ILE A 226 -14.73 -14.19 -27.33
C ILE A 226 -13.80 -13.29 -26.53
N ALA A 227 -14.34 -12.41 -25.71
CA ALA A 227 -13.53 -11.51 -24.89
C ALA A 227 -12.58 -12.32 -23.97
N PRO A 228 -11.30 -11.93 -23.81
CA PRO A 228 -10.31 -12.69 -23.05
C PRO A 228 -10.74 -13.08 -21.63
N GLU A 229 -11.45 -12.22 -20.92
CA GLU A 229 -11.98 -12.48 -19.59
C GLU A 229 -13.08 -13.56 -19.55
N ARG A 230 -13.61 -13.96 -20.71
CA ARG A 230 -14.60 -15.05 -20.87
C ARG A 230 -13.98 -16.34 -21.43
N ASN A 231 -12.68 -16.35 -21.71
CA ASN A 231 -11.95 -17.52 -22.14
C ASN A 231 -11.40 -18.28 -20.92
N ASP A 232 -11.67 -19.56 -20.79
CA ASP A 232 -11.23 -20.36 -19.64
C ASP A 232 -9.99 -21.23 -19.92
N SER A 233 -9.31 -20.99 -21.05
CA SER A 233 -8.11 -21.72 -21.47
C SER A 233 -6.85 -20.84 -21.36
N PRO A 234 -6.30 -20.63 -20.15
CA PRO A 234 -5.12 -19.78 -20.00
C PRO A 234 -3.82 -20.48 -20.41
N ASN A 235 -2.85 -19.68 -20.85
CA ASN A 235 -1.47 -20.10 -21.01
C ASN A 235 -0.72 -19.99 -19.68
N THR A 236 0.28 -20.82 -19.47
CA THR A 236 1.18 -20.74 -18.31
C THR A 236 2.23 -19.63 -18.42
N ARG A 237 2.42 -19.09 -19.63
CA ARG A 237 3.46 -18.08 -19.95
C ARG A 237 2.83 -16.78 -20.42
N SER A 238 3.55 -15.70 -20.16
CA SER A 238 3.26 -14.37 -20.70
C SER A 238 4.37 -13.94 -21.67
N TYR A 239 4.06 -13.02 -22.59
CA TYR A 239 5.01 -12.57 -23.59
C TYR A 239 5.23 -11.06 -23.55
N GLN A 240 6.46 -10.64 -23.83
CA GLN A 240 6.85 -9.25 -23.92
C GLN A 240 6.07 -8.54 -25.03
N GLY A 241 5.56 -7.35 -24.74
CA GLY A 241 4.83 -6.53 -25.70
C GLY A 241 3.39 -7.01 -25.95
N GLN A 242 2.88 -7.90 -25.10
CA GLN A 242 1.55 -8.49 -25.23
C GLN A 242 0.72 -8.24 -23.97
N LEU A 243 -0.49 -7.74 -24.20
CA LEU A 243 -1.50 -7.56 -23.16
C LEU A 243 -2.16 -8.91 -22.86
N ASN A 244 -2.33 -9.23 -21.57
CA ASN A 244 -2.89 -10.49 -21.10
C ASN A 244 -3.91 -10.26 -19.97
N THR A 245 -4.92 -11.11 -19.88
CA THR A 245 -5.76 -11.24 -18.69
C THR A 245 -5.12 -12.26 -17.74
N ILE A 246 -4.87 -11.88 -16.50
CA ILE A 246 -4.48 -12.84 -15.45
C ILE A 246 -5.76 -13.53 -14.97
N VAL A 247 -5.73 -14.85 -14.93
CA VAL A 247 -6.81 -15.64 -14.34
C VAL A 247 -6.27 -16.52 -13.23
N ALA A 248 -7.07 -16.76 -12.19
CA ALA A 248 -6.68 -17.54 -11.04
C ALA A 248 -7.80 -18.50 -10.60
N HIS A 249 -7.41 -19.67 -10.10
CA HIS A 249 -8.26 -20.70 -9.54
C HIS A 249 -7.76 -21.09 -8.14
N PRO A 250 -8.59 -20.98 -7.09
CA PRO A 250 -8.26 -21.44 -5.76
C PRO A 250 -8.55 -22.94 -5.60
N ILE A 251 -7.53 -23.71 -5.20
CA ILE A 251 -7.62 -25.16 -4.98
C ILE A 251 -7.87 -25.44 -3.50
N ASN A 252 -8.86 -26.27 -3.19
CA ASN A 252 -9.25 -26.66 -1.83
C ASN A 252 -9.55 -25.48 -0.89
N ILE A 253 -9.94 -24.32 -1.44
CA ILE A 253 -10.47 -23.19 -0.68
C ILE A 253 -11.98 -23.21 -0.84
N ARG A 254 -12.68 -23.58 0.22
CA ARG A 254 -14.13 -23.73 0.20
C ARG A 254 -14.81 -22.37 0.33
N TYR A 255 -15.80 -22.10 -0.52
CA TYR A 255 -16.71 -20.96 -0.39
C TYR A 255 -17.34 -20.90 1.02
N PRO A 256 -17.36 -19.74 1.73
CA PRO A 256 -17.15 -18.39 1.20
C PRO A 256 -15.69 -17.94 1.05
N GLY A 257 -14.70 -18.80 1.35
CA GLY A 257 -13.28 -18.47 1.16
C GLY A 257 -12.98 -18.08 -0.29
N ASN A 258 -12.13 -17.07 -0.46
CA ASN A 258 -11.88 -16.47 -1.76
C ASN A 258 -10.50 -15.83 -1.93
N ILE A 259 -10.06 -15.67 -3.19
CA ILE A 259 -8.91 -14.83 -3.56
C ILE A 259 -9.39 -13.37 -3.63
N ALA A 260 -8.76 -12.48 -2.87
CA ALA A 260 -9.13 -11.07 -2.82
C ALA A 260 -8.29 -10.24 -3.79
N THR A 261 -6.96 -10.36 -3.72
CA THR A 261 -6.03 -9.50 -4.46
C THR A 261 -4.84 -10.26 -5.04
N VAL A 262 -4.20 -9.65 -6.04
CA VAL A 262 -2.92 -10.06 -6.61
C VAL A 262 -1.95 -8.88 -6.67
N ALA A 263 -0.70 -9.08 -6.23
CA ALA A 263 0.39 -8.11 -6.39
C ALA A 263 1.54 -8.75 -7.15
N LEU A 264 2.15 -8.02 -8.09
CA LEU A 264 3.26 -8.50 -8.90
C LEU A 264 4.59 -7.96 -8.39
N TYR A 265 5.62 -8.79 -8.52
CA TYR A 265 6.98 -8.51 -8.14
C TYR A 265 7.92 -8.89 -9.29
N GLU A 266 8.89 -8.04 -9.59
CA GLU A 266 10.04 -8.39 -10.45
C GLU A 266 11.20 -8.67 -9.51
N GLN A 267 11.66 -9.92 -9.50
CA GLN A 267 12.65 -10.39 -8.53
C GLN A 267 12.16 -10.21 -7.08
N PHE A 268 12.49 -9.08 -6.45
CA PHE A 268 12.12 -8.73 -5.07
C PHE A 268 11.43 -7.36 -4.94
N ASN A 269 11.36 -6.61 -6.03
CA ASN A 269 10.73 -5.30 -6.02
C ASN A 269 9.24 -5.46 -6.24
N LEU A 270 8.43 -4.81 -5.39
CA LEU A 270 7.01 -4.67 -5.65
C LEU A 270 6.86 -3.81 -6.92
N LEU A 271 6.21 -4.36 -7.94
CA LEU A 271 5.91 -3.64 -9.18
C LEU A 271 4.59 -2.89 -9.07
N THR A 272 3.61 -3.50 -8.39
CA THR A 272 2.20 -3.09 -8.45
C THR A 272 1.54 -3.14 -7.08
N ARG A 273 0.58 -2.24 -6.84
CA ARG A 273 -0.44 -2.40 -5.77
C ARG A 273 -1.09 -3.79 -5.85
N PRO A 274 -1.46 -4.39 -4.70
CA PRO A 274 -2.46 -5.45 -4.67
C PRO A 274 -3.71 -5.00 -5.42
N GLN A 275 -3.98 -5.64 -6.56
CA GLN A 275 -5.15 -5.40 -7.38
C GLN A 275 -6.26 -6.36 -7.02
N LYS A 276 -7.49 -5.84 -6.91
CA LYS A 276 -8.66 -6.66 -6.61
C LYS A 276 -8.96 -7.58 -7.78
N LEU A 277 -9.08 -8.87 -7.49
CA LEU A 277 -9.51 -9.85 -8.47
C LEU A 277 -11.04 -9.88 -8.55
N ALA A 278 -11.58 -9.72 -9.75
CA ALA A 278 -13.00 -9.83 -9.99
C ALA A 278 -13.40 -11.31 -10.15
N PRO A 279 -14.62 -11.70 -9.72
CA PRO A 279 -15.11 -13.05 -9.90
C PRO A 279 -15.51 -13.31 -11.35
N ARG A 280 -15.37 -14.56 -11.79
CA ARG A 280 -15.87 -15.09 -13.06
C ARG A 280 -16.81 -16.25 -12.78
N TYR A 281 -17.89 -16.35 -13.55
CA TYR A 281 -18.91 -17.37 -13.36
C TYR A 281 -18.88 -18.41 -14.48
N GLY A 282 -19.14 -19.68 -14.14
CA GLY A 282 -19.07 -20.79 -15.11
C GLY A 282 -17.66 -21.07 -15.65
N CYS A 283 -16.63 -20.51 -15.01
CA CYS A 283 -15.22 -20.71 -15.31
C CYS A 283 -14.59 -21.60 -14.24
N GLU A 284 -13.64 -22.42 -14.65
CA GLU A 284 -12.73 -23.10 -13.74
C GLU A 284 -11.82 -22.05 -13.09
N PHE A 285 -11.19 -21.18 -13.89
CA PHE A 285 -10.46 -20.02 -13.36
C PHE A 285 -11.45 -18.92 -13.00
N ASN A 286 -12.01 -19.03 -11.80
CA ASN A 286 -13.11 -18.22 -11.29
C ASN A 286 -12.71 -16.82 -10.81
N HIS A 287 -11.44 -16.42 -10.93
CA HIS A 287 -10.96 -15.07 -10.62
C HIS A 287 -10.14 -14.49 -11.77
N PHE A 288 -10.20 -13.18 -11.97
CA PHE A 288 -9.35 -12.52 -12.95
C PHE A 288 -8.99 -11.08 -12.64
N TYR A 289 -7.92 -10.66 -13.30
CA TYR A 289 -7.53 -9.27 -13.52
C TYR A 289 -7.32 -9.08 -15.03
N ASN A 290 -8.05 -8.14 -15.62
CA ASN A 290 -8.25 -8.05 -17.07
C ASN A 290 -7.02 -7.62 -17.89
N ALA A 291 -6.01 -7.01 -17.27
CA ALA A 291 -4.96 -6.39 -18.07
C ALA A 291 -3.60 -6.31 -17.38
N PHE A 292 -2.75 -7.26 -17.77
CA PHE A 292 -1.36 -7.39 -17.43
C PHE A 292 -0.54 -7.26 -18.72
N TYR A 293 0.36 -6.29 -18.79
CA TYR A 293 1.23 -6.05 -19.92
C TYR A 293 2.68 -6.22 -19.52
N CYS A 294 3.36 -7.17 -20.16
CA CYS A 294 4.76 -7.39 -19.89
C CYS A 294 5.65 -6.50 -20.76
N TYR A 295 6.38 -5.57 -20.12
CA TYR A 295 7.32 -4.69 -20.80
C TYR A 295 8.71 -5.28 -21.01
N ARG A 296 9.18 -6.09 -20.06
CA ARG A 296 10.56 -6.60 -20.02
C ARG A 296 10.53 -8.10 -19.85
N THR A 297 11.45 -8.78 -20.51
CA THR A 297 11.62 -10.21 -20.29
C THR A 297 12.27 -10.47 -18.92
N GLY A 298 11.83 -11.51 -18.23
CA GLY A 298 12.28 -11.78 -16.88
C GLY A 298 11.41 -12.76 -16.12
N THR A 299 11.81 -13.05 -14.88
CA THR A 299 11.03 -13.83 -13.93
C THR A 299 10.31 -12.89 -12.96
N TYR A 300 9.04 -13.18 -12.75
CA TYR A 300 8.13 -12.40 -11.94
C TYR A 300 7.47 -13.30 -10.89
N PHE A 301 6.97 -12.68 -9.82
CA PHE A 301 6.20 -13.37 -8.79
C PHE A 301 4.85 -12.67 -8.61
N ALA A 302 3.78 -13.45 -8.54
CA ALA A 302 2.45 -13.00 -8.17
C ALA A 302 2.16 -13.45 -6.74
N LYS A 303 1.93 -12.48 -5.83
CA LYS A 303 1.43 -12.74 -4.47
C LYS A 303 -0.07 -12.57 -4.45
N PHE A 304 -0.76 -13.67 -4.21
CA PHE A 304 -2.20 -13.69 -4.02
C PHE A 304 -2.53 -13.60 -2.54
N THR A 305 -3.43 -12.70 -2.17
CA THR A 305 -3.97 -12.60 -0.81
C THR A 305 -5.46 -12.88 -0.84
N GLY A 306 -5.96 -13.59 0.16
CA GLY A 306 -7.37 -13.94 0.26
C GLY A 306 -7.78 -14.31 1.68
N TYR A 307 -8.96 -14.90 1.80
CA TYR A 307 -9.49 -15.42 3.05
C TYR A 307 -10.01 -16.85 2.88
N ASP A 308 -9.83 -17.68 3.90
CA ASP A 308 -10.34 -19.04 3.92
C ASP A 308 -11.84 -19.09 4.27
N PHE A 309 -12.39 -20.32 4.35
CA PHE A 309 -13.78 -20.57 4.71
C PHE A 309 -14.21 -19.93 6.05
N PHE A 310 -13.27 -19.76 6.99
CA PHE A 310 -13.51 -19.21 8.32
C PHE A 310 -13.16 -17.72 8.42
N GLY A 311 -12.76 -17.09 7.32
CA GLY A 311 -12.36 -15.70 7.27
C GLY A 311 -10.92 -15.42 7.70
N ASN A 312 -10.09 -16.46 7.90
CA ASN A 312 -8.66 -16.24 8.17
C ASN A 312 -7.95 -15.80 6.89
N LYS A 313 -7.07 -14.81 7.00
CA LYS A 313 -6.26 -14.37 5.87
C LYS A 313 -5.27 -15.46 5.47
N TYR A 314 -5.02 -15.58 4.17
CA TYR A 314 -3.96 -16.42 3.63
C TYR A 314 -3.21 -15.70 2.52
N LYS A 315 -1.98 -16.15 2.26
CA LYS A 315 -1.19 -15.74 1.10
C LYS A 315 -0.64 -16.94 0.36
N ARG A 316 -0.54 -16.84 -0.98
CA ARG A 316 0.18 -17.79 -1.82
C ARG A 316 0.99 -17.02 -2.85
N VAL A 317 2.20 -17.51 -3.15
CA VAL A 317 3.08 -16.93 -4.16
C VAL A 317 3.21 -17.89 -5.34
N LYS A 318 3.15 -17.34 -6.55
CA LYS A 318 3.35 -18.07 -7.81
C LYS A 318 4.41 -17.36 -8.65
N ALA A 319 5.36 -18.09 -9.19
CA ALA A 319 6.32 -17.53 -10.15
C ALA A 319 5.77 -17.67 -11.57
N PHE A 320 6.13 -16.74 -12.43
CA PHE A 320 5.90 -16.83 -13.86
C PHE A 320 7.02 -16.15 -14.64
N VAL A 321 7.09 -16.43 -15.94
CA VAL A 321 8.12 -15.87 -16.82
C VAL A 321 7.44 -15.05 -17.91
N CYS A 322 8.06 -13.92 -18.22
CA CYS A 322 7.78 -13.17 -19.42
C CYS A 322 8.89 -13.39 -20.44
N GLU A 323 8.53 -13.90 -21.61
CA GLU A 323 9.45 -14.30 -22.67
C GLU A 323 9.21 -13.51 -23.96
N VAL A 324 10.17 -13.54 -24.90
CA VAL A 324 9.92 -13.02 -26.25
C VAL A 324 8.98 -13.98 -26.98
N ASN A 325 7.92 -13.47 -27.59
CA ASN A 325 6.99 -14.30 -28.36
C ASN A 325 7.73 -14.95 -29.56
N PRO A 326 7.78 -16.29 -29.67
CA PRO A 326 8.45 -16.98 -30.78
C PRO A 326 7.73 -16.81 -32.13
N HIS A 327 6.48 -16.34 -32.13
CA HIS A 327 5.66 -16.09 -33.32
C HIS A 327 5.10 -14.65 -33.27
N PRO A 328 5.89 -13.63 -33.65
CA PRO A 328 5.42 -12.25 -33.66
C PRO A 328 4.22 -12.10 -34.62
N PRO A 329 3.19 -11.30 -34.25
CA PRO A 329 2.04 -11.06 -35.12
C PRO A 329 2.52 -10.56 -36.49
N THR A 330 2.06 -11.25 -37.52
CA THR A 330 2.40 -10.94 -38.91
C THR A 330 1.82 -9.56 -39.23
N VAL A 331 2.67 -8.65 -39.72
CA VAL A 331 2.31 -7.30 -40.14
C VAL A 331 1.08 -7.36 -41.04
N ALA A 332 0.03 -6.61 -40.69
CA ALA A 332 -1.21 -6.56 -41.44
C ALA A 332 -0.94 -6.17 -42.92
N PRO A 333 -1.67 -6.77 -43.89
CA PRO A 333 -1.56 -6.41 -45.30
C PRO A 333 -1.88 -4.92 -45.53
N PRO A 334 -1.39 -4.30 -46.63
CA PRO A 334 -1.68 -2.91 -46.95
C PRO A 334 -3.20 -2.68 -47.02
N THR A 335 -3.62 -1.58 -46.41
CA THR A 335 -5.02 -1.23 -46.14
C THR A 335 -5.82 -1.15 -47.45
N PRO A 336 -6.93 -1.92 -47.60
CA PRO A 336 -7.87 -1.71 -48.69
C PRO A 336 -8.55 -0.33 -48.58
N PRO A 337 -9.12 0.20 -49.68
CA PRO A 337 -9.85 1.47 -49.67
C PRO A 337 -10.96 1.45 -48.61
N VAL A 338 -11.07 2.56 -47.87
CA VAL A 338 -11.98 2.69 -46.72
C VAL A 338 -13.43 2.73 -47.21
N THR A 339 -14.19 1.69 -46.89
CA THR A 339 -15.60 1.52 -47.32
C THR A 339 -16.61 1.90 -46.24
N SER A 340 -16.15 2.05 -44.99
CA SER A 340 -16.95 2.47 -43.84
C SER A 340 -16.06 3.08 -42.76
N CYS A 341 -16.63 3.96 -41.94
CA CYS A 341 -15.94 4.61 -40.82
C CYS A 341 -16.38 4.01 -39.49
N GLN A 342 -15.42 3.81 -38.59
CA GLN A 342 -15.64 3.32 -37.24
C GLN A 342 -15.92 4.49 -36.28
N ASN A 343 -16.36 4.19 -35.05
CA ASN A 343 -16.50 5.17 -33.95
C ASN A 343 -17.30 6.44 -34.32
N ASN A 344 -18.42 6.29 -35.03
CA ASN A 344 -19.26 7.39 -35.53
C ASN A 344 -18.55 8.38 -36.48
N GLY A 345 -17.44 7.97 -37.11
CA GLY A 345 -16.82 8.74 -38.18
C GLY A 345 -17.75 8.89 -39.39
N THR A 346 -17.60 9.99 -40.12
CA THR A 346 -18.37 10.26 -41.34
C THR A 346 -17.52 9.97 -42.58
N LEU A 347 -18.06 9.16 -43.50
CA LEU A 347 -17.37 8.88 -44.76
C LEU A 347 -17.44 10.11 -45.67
N ILE A 348 -16.28 10.51 -46.19
CA ILE A 348 -16.11 11.61 -47.14
C ILE A 348 -15.54 11.04 -48.43
N ASP A 349 -16.31 11.20 -49.50
CA ASP A 349 -15.82 10.92 -50.85
C ASP A 349 -15.06 12.15 -51.37
N ASN A 350 -13.77 11.96 -51.61
CA ASN A 350 -12.89 12.97 -52.16
C ASN A 350 -13.15 13.15 -53.67
N GLY A 351 -12.93 14.36 -54.16
CA GLY A 351 -13.15 14.71 -55.58
C GLY A 351 -12.27 13.96 -56.58
N ASP A 352 -11.28 13.18 -56.11
CA ASP A 352 -10.40 12.32 -56.90
C ASP A 352 -10.89 10.85 -56.99
N GLY A 353 -12.04 10.54 -56.40
CA GLY A 353 -12.62 9.18 -56.39
C GLY A 353 -12.11 8.29 -55.26
N THR A 354 -11.34 8.81 -54.31
CA THR A 354 -10.97 8.12 -53.06
C THR A 354 -11.95 8.43 -51.94
N SER A 355 -12.11 7.53 -50.97
CA SER A 355 -12.95 7.78 -49.77
C SER A 355 -12.07 7.83 -48.52
N SER A 356 -12.38 8.76 -47.62
CA SER A 356 -11.67 8.98 -46.36
C SER A 356 -12.67 9.20 -45.22
N CYS A 357 -12.27 8.94 -43.97
CA CYS A 357 -13.15 9.16 -42.82
C CYS A 357 -12.82 10.45 -42.08
N PHE A 358 -13.85 11.25 -41.80
CA PHE A 358 -13.79 12.33 -40.83
C PHE A 358 -14.14 11.80 -39.45
N CYS A 359 -13.18 11.80 -38.53
CA CYS A 359 -13.35 11.24 -37.20
C CYS A 359 -13.98 12.27 -36.26
N VAL A 360 -15.01 11.81 -35.55
CA VAL A 360 -15.72 12.61 -34.55
C VAL A 360 -15.24 12.18 -33.16
N GLY A 361 -15.04 13.15 -32.27
CA GLY A 361 -14.51 12.88 -30.93
C GLY A 361 -13.01 12.52 -30.96
N PRO A 362 -12.49 11.79 -29.96
CA PRO A 362 -11.06 11.58 -29.80
C PRO A 362 -10.58 10.31 -30.50
N PHE A 363 -10.91 10.17 -31.79
CA PHE A 363 -10.52 9.06 -32.65
C PHE A 363 -9.80 9.58 -33.90
N SER A 364 -8.93 8.76 -34.46
CA SER A 364 -8.02 9.11 -35.54
C SER A 364 -7.77 7.91 -36.47
N GLY A 365 -6.96 8.13 -37.50
CA GLY A 365 -6.60 7.12 -38.50
C GLY A 365 -7.55 7.06 -39.69
N PRO A 366 -7.20 6.27 -40.74
CA PRO A 366 -7.89 6.31 -42.04
C PRO A 366 -9.38 5.94 -41.99
N ALA A 367 -9.76 5.07 -41.03
CA ALA A 367 -11.13 4.62 -40.81
C ALA A 367 -11.66 5.00 -39.41
N CYS A 368 -11.01 5.92 -38.70
CA CYS A 368 -11.38 6.33 -37.33
C CYS A 368 -11.32 5.22 -36.27
N GLY A 369 -10.51 4.19 -36.50
CA GLY A 369 -10.32 3.06 -35.58
C GLY A 369 -9.29 3.30 -34.48
N VAL A 370 -8.50 4.38 -34.55
CA VAL A 370 -7.39 4.63 -33.62
C VAL A 370 -7.81 5.64 -32.55
N ALA A 371 -7.88 5.22 -31.30
CA ALA A 371 -8.13 6.07 -30.15
C ALA A 371 -7.01 7.12 -29.96
N THR A 372 -7.38 8.35 -29.59
CA THR A 372 -6.42 9.39 -29.18
C THR A 372 -6.27 9.35 -27.67
N CYS A 373 -5.07 9.05 -27.19
CA CYS A 373 -4.82 8.77 -25.78
C CYS A 373 -4.52 10.05 -24.98
N TYR A 374 -5.21 10.25 -23.85
CA TYR A 374 -5.07 11.41 -22.96
C TYR A 374 -4.34 11.05 -21.65
N ASN A 375 -4.01 12.06 -20.83
CA ASN A 375 -3.46 11.89 -19.47
C ASN A 375 -2.17 11.04 -19.37
N GLY A 376 -1.32 11.10 -20.40
CA GLY A 376 -0.05 10.36 -20.43
C GLY A 376 -0.18 8.91 -20.91
N ALA A 377 -1.37 8.48 -21.33
CA ALA A 377 -1.64 7.15 -21.85
C ALA A 377 -0.84 6.81 -23.12
N LEU A 378 -0.40 5.56 -23.23
CA LEU A 378 0.35 5.04 -24.37
C LEU A 378 -0.60 4.55 -25.48
N ALA A 379 -0.32 4.89 -26.74
CA ALA A 379 -1.07 4.35 -27.87
C ALA A 379 -0.56 2.95 -28.25
N LEU A 380 -1.46 1.96 -28.28
CA LEU A 380 -1.13 0.57 -28.60
C LEU A 380 -1.22 0.29 -30.11
N PRO A 381 -0.49 -0.72 -30.63
CA PRO A 381 -0.49 -1.06 -32.06
C PRO A 381 -1.84 -1.49 -32.64
N ASP A 382 -2.77 -1.92 -31.78
CA ASP A 382 -4.12 -2.32 -32.16
C ASP A 382 -5.10 -1.12 -32.29
N GLY A 383 -4.62 0.10 -32.05
CA GLY A 383 -5.41 1.32 -32.13
C GLY A 383 -6.13 1.70 -30.83
N THR A 384 -5.87 1.00 -29.72
CA THR A 384 -6.43 1.34 -28.40
C THR A 384 -5.44 2.17 -27.56
N CYS A 385 -5.92 2.67 -26.42
CA CYS A 385 -5.10 3.41 -25.46
C CYS A 385 -4.84 2.59 -24.21
N GLN A 386 -3.59 2.60 -23.77
CA GLN A 386 -3.14 2.12 -22.47
C GLN A 386 -3.19 3.28 -21.48
N CYS A 387 -4.16 3.24 -20.57
CA CYS A 387 -4.33 4.29 -19.57
C CYS A 387 -3.28 4.21 -18.47
N THR A 388 -2.89 5.38 -17.97
CA THR A 388 -2.11 5.52 -16.74
C THR A 388 -2.99 5.30 -15.53
N ASP A 389 -2.38 4.94 -14.39
CA ASP A 389 -3.10 4.69 -13.14
C ASP A 389 -4.07 5.82 -12.79
N ASN A 390 -5.25 5.44 -12.31
CA ASN A 390 -6.36 6.35 -11.96
C ASN A 390 -7.04 7.00 -13.16
N PHE A 391 -6.80 6.54 -14.40
CA PHE A 391 -7.54 6.97 -15.58
C PHE A 391 -8.12 5.76 -16.33
N MET A 392 -9.31 5.94 -16.90
CA MET A 392 -10.01 4.90 -17.64
C MET A 392 -10.73 5.47 -18.87
N GLY A 393 -11.41 4.56 -19.58
CA GLY A 393 -12.17 4.86 -20.78
C GLY A 393 -11.36 4.60 -22.06
N PRO A 394 -12.01 4.56 -23.23
CA PRO A 394 -11.38 4.17 -24.50
C PRO A 394 -10.20 5.06 -24.90
N ASN A 395 -10.18 6.29 -24.37
CA ASN A 395 -9.18 7.31 -24.65
C ASN A 395 -8.45 7.79 -23.39
N CYS A 396 -8.66 7.12 -22.24
CA CYS A 396 -8.04 7.47 -20.96
C CYS A 396 -8.36 8.88 -20.45
N ALA A 397 -9.58 9.34 -20.74
CA ALA A 397 -10.04 10.69 -20.39
C ALA A 397 -10.71 10.75 -19.02
N ASP A 398 -11.24 9.62 -18.53
CA ASP A 398 -12.05 9.57 -17.32
C ASP A 398 -11.16 9.24 -16.11
N VAL A 399 -11.41 9.87 -14.96
CA VAL A 399 -10.67 9.55 -13.71
C VAL A 399 -11.33 8.35 -13.04
N LEU A 400 -10.53 7.35 -12.68
CA LEU A 400 -10.96 6.15 -11.95
C LEU A 400 -10.59 6.30 -10.46
N CYS A 401 -11.60 6.22 -9.60
CA CYS A 401 -11.42 6.15 -8.15
C CYS A 401 -11.69 4.72 -7.69
N PHE A 402 -10.67 4.00 -7.21
CA PHE A 402 -10.88 2.68 -6.61
C PHE A 402 -11.38 2.86 -5.17
N PRO A 403 -12.59 2.39 -4.81
CA PRO A 403 -13.12 2.58 -3.46
C PRO A 403 -12.56 1.58 -2.43
N ASP A 404 -11.78 0.58 -2.84
CA ASP A 404 -11.39 -0.54 -1.99
C ASP A 404 -10.11 -1.21 -2.50
N SER A 405 -9.04 -1.17 -1.69
CA SER A 405 -7.76 -1.82 -1.98
C SER A 405 -7.80 -3.36 -1.84
N GLY A 406 -8.93 -3.92 -1.40
CA GLY A 406 -9.10 -5.35 -1.13
C GLY A 406 -8.36 -5.83 0.11
N ILE A 407 -7.64 -4.95 0.82
CA ILE A 407 -7.01 -5.22 2.10
C ILE A 407 -8.00 -4.87 3.21
N THR A 408 -8.46 -5.88 3.95
CA THR A 408 -9.22 -5.66 5.18
C THR A 408 -8.27 -5.12 6.25
N ILE A 409 -8.27 -3.81 6.47
CA ILE A 409 -7.53 -3.18 7.58
C ILE A 409 -8.17 -3.65 8.90
N GLN A 410 -7.36 -3.93 9.91
CA GLN A 410 -7.90 -4.18 11.26
C GLN A 410 -8.37 -2.85 11.85
N GLU A 411 -9.67 -2.59 11.78
CA GLU A 411 -10.31 -1.34 12.23
C GLU A 411 -10.10 -1.08 13.74
N GLU A 412 -9.72 -2.08 14.52
CA GLU A 412 -9.54 -1.97 15.97
C GLU A 412 -8.11 -1.55 16.40
N PHE A 413 -7.18 -1.35 15.45
CA PHE A 413 -5.76 -1.12 15.76
C PHE A 413 -5.35 0.36 15.63
N TYR A 414 -5.58 1.16 16.67
CA TYR A 414 -5.29 2.60 16.65
C TYR A 414 -3.79 2.88 16.96
N THR A 415 -2.98 3.16 15.93
CA THR A 415 -1.52 3.30 16.09
C THR A 415 -1.02 4.61 15.47
N PRO A 416 -0.93 5.72 16.23
CA PRO A 416 -0.29 6.94 15.74
C PRO A 416 1.17 6.70 15.42
N ILE A 417 1.60 7.18 14.25
CA ILE A 417 2.99 7.04 13.80
C ILE A 417 3.68 8.40 13.81
N PHE A 418 4.92 8.42 14.28
CA PHE A 418 5.78 9.60 14.29
C PHE A 418 7.00 9.36 13.42
N VAL A 419 7.13 10.12 12.33
CA VAL A 419 8.30 10.12 11.46
C VAL A 419 9.09 11.38 11.75
N ILE A 420 10.16 11.27 12.54
CA ILE A 420 10.81 12.43 13.14
C ILE A 420 12.26 12.55 12.68
N ARG A 421 12.61 13.74 12.19
CA ARG A 421 14.01 14.08 11.97
C ARG A 421 14.70 14.35 13.32
N VAL A 422 15.80 13.67 13.63
CA VAL A 422 16.48 13.81 14.93
C VAL A 422 17.84 14.48 14.79
N ARG A 423 17.95 15.68 15.37
CA ARG A 423 19.17 16.50 15.45
C ARG A 423 19.18 17.33 16.73
N SER A 424 20.35 17.77 17.14
CA SER A 424 20.57 18.56 18.35
C SER A 424 19.77 19.87 18.38
N GLN A 425 19.51 20.52 17.24
CA GLN A 425 18.67 21.73 17.19
C GLN A 425 17.17 21.46 17.41
N LEU A 426 16.71 20.21 17.29
CA LEU A 426 15.30 19.83 17.51
C LEU A 426 15.02 19.32 18.93
N ARG A 427 16.00 19.41 19.84
CA ARG A 427 15.88 18.98 21.23
C ARG A 427 14.61 19.51 21.92
N THR A 428 14.38 20.82 21.83
CA THR A 428 13.23 21.47 22.51
C THR A 428 11.90 21.00 21.94
N ILE A 429 11.86 20.62 20.66
CA ILE A 429 10.65 20.09 20.01
C ILE A 429 10.38 18.67 20.53
N LEU A 430 11.37 17.78 20.52
CA LEU A 430 11.25 16.41 21.04
C LEU A 430 10.83 16.37 22.52
N GLN A 431 11.38 17.25 23.35
CA GLN A 431 11.00 17.38 24.77
C GLN A 431 9.54 17.82 24.94
N GLN A 432 9.06 18.74 24.10
CA GLN A 432 7.67 19.15 24.10
C GLN A 432 6.76 18.00 23.65
N ILE A 433 7.11 17.25 22.59
CA ILE A 433 6.34 16.07 22.16
C ILE A 433 6.22 15.07 23.30
N SER A 434 7.35 14.67 23.91
CA SER A 434 7.35 13.71 25.03
C SER A 434 6.48 14.19 26.21
N THR A 435 6.52 15.48 26.54
CA THR A 435 5.66 16.06 27.58
C THR A 435 4.17 15.98 27.21
N GLN A 436 3.83 16.32 25.96
CA GLN A 436 2.44 16.35 25.52
C GLN A 436 1.85 14.96 25.28
N LEU A 437 2.67 13.97 24.89
CA LEU A 437 2.24 12.57 24.85
C LEU A 437 1.80 12.09 26.23
N ASN A 438 2.48 12.46 27.31
CA ASN A 438 2.06 12.15 28.67
C ASN A 438 0.74 12.85 29.07
N ASN A 439 0.53 14.10 28.61
CA ASN A 439 -0.74 14.80 28.81
C ASN A 439 -1.88 14.15 28.03
N LEU A 440 -1.62 13.72 26.79
CA LEU A 440 -2.58 12.97 25.97
C LEU A 440 -2.88 11.61 26.59
N ASN A 441 -1.88 10.90 27.12
CA ASN A 441 -2.11 9.67 27.87
C ASN A 441 -3.08 9.88 29.02
N THR A 442 -2.99 11.03 29.71
CA THR A 442 -3.94 11.41 30.76
C THR A 442 -5.33 11.69 30.19
N PHE A 443 -5.42 12.36 29.04
CA PHE A 443 -6.68 12.61 28.34
C PHE A 443 -7.39 11.31 27.93
N PHE A 444 -6.63 10.30 27.49
CA PHE A 444 -7.14 9.00 27.03
C PHE A 444 -7.33 7.95 28.13
N GLN A 445 -7.19 8.30 29.42
CA GLN A 445 -7.27 7.32 30.52
C GLN A 445 -8.59 6.53 30.58
N ASN A 446 -9.70 7.13 30.13
CA ASN A 446 -11.01 6.47 30.11
C ASN A 446 -11.19 5.54 28.89
N ASP A 447 -10.39 5.72 27.85
CA ASP A 447 -10.47 5.00 26.58
C ASP A 447 -9.06 4.58 26.11
N PRO A 448 -8.31 3.81 26.92
CA PRO A 448 -6.87 3.58 26.74
C PRO A 448 -6.54 2.85 25.42
N LYS A 449 -7.49 2.11 24.85
CA LYS A 449 -7.35 1.42 23.56
C LYS A 449 -7.03 2.36 22.39
N TRP A 450 -7.38 3.64 22.49
CA TRP A 450 -7.10 4.63 21.46
C TRP A 450 -5.68 5.17 21.54
N PHE A 451 -4.94 4.93 22.62
CA PHE A 451 -3.64 5.56 22.84
C PHE A 451 -2.66 4.59 23.51
N SER A 452 -2.64 3.35 23.03
CA SER A 452 -1.81 2.27 23.57
C SER A 452 -0.64 1.89 22.66
N HIS A 453 -0.77 2.02 21.35
CA HIS A 453 0.25 1.57 20.39
C HIS A 453 0.82 2.73 19.59
N PHE A 454 2.12 2.71 19.33
CA PHE A 454 2.80 3.78 18.61
C PHE A 454 3.91 3.24 17.72
N GLY A 455 4.11 3.86 16.57
CA GLY A 455 5.30 3.64 15.74
C GLY A 455 6.15 4.89 15.67
N VAL A 456 7.46 4.73 15.70
CA VAL A 456 8.41 5.82 15.47
C VAL A 456 9.40 5.42 14.40
N VAL A 457 9.58 6.27 13.39
CA VAL A 457 10.72 6.22 12.47
C VAL A 457 11.56 7.47 12.69
N ILE A 458 12.85 7.26 12.93
CA ILE A 458 13.82 8.35 13.04
C ILE A 458 14.61 8.45 11.73
N PHE A 459 14.87 9.67 11.27
CA PHE A 459 15.72 9.90 10.11
C PHE A 459 16.64 11.11 10.30
N ASN A 460 17.79 11.08 9.63
CA ASN A 460 18.69 12.22 9.43
C ASN A 460 19.73 11.85 8.37
N ASN A 461 20.41 12.84 7.80
CA ASN A 461 21.56 12.67 6.89
C ASN A 461 21.25 11.85 5.63
N ASN A 462 20.15 12.15 4.93
CA ASN A 462 19.73 11.44 3.72
C ASN A 462 19.59 9.93 3.97
N GLY A 463 18.82 9.56 5.01
CA GLY A 463 18.43 8.17 5.23
C GLY A 463 19.56 7.19 5.56
N THR A 464 20.78 7.65 5.90
CA THR A 464 21.94 6.77 6.21
C THR A 464 21.63 5.66 7.22
N THR A 465 20.72 5.94 8.17
CA THR A 465 20.00 4.92 8.94
C THR A 465 18.58 5.42 9.17
N LEU A 466 17.60 4.53 9.03
CA LEU A 466 16.18 4.79 9.30
C LEU A 466 15.68 3.86 10.43
N PRO A 467 16.12 4.05 11.69
CA PRO A 467 15.65 3.23 12.79
C PRO A 467 14.14 3.35 12.96
N SER A 468 13.47 2.21 13.00
CA SER A 468 12.05 2.10 13.32
C SER A 468 11.86 1.34 14.62
N LYS A 469 10.92 1.77 15.45
CA LYS A 469 10.56 1.10 16.70
C LYS A 469 9.08 1.22 16.98
N PHE A 470 8.50 0.11 17.44
CA PHE A 470 7.12 0.02 17.89
C PHE A 470 7.07 0.05 19.42
N TYR A 471 6.01 0.65 19.96
CA TYR A 471 5.80 0.83 21.40
C TYR A 471 4.37 0.42 21.78
N ASP A 472 4.25 -0.22 22.95
CA ASP A 472 2.97 -0.67 23.52
C ASP A 472 2.47 0.21 24.68
N ASN A 473 3.16 1.32 24.95
CA ASN A 473 2.73 2.31 25.92
C ASN A 473 3.44 3.65 25.70
N VAL A 474 2.83 4.71 26.23
CA VAL A 474 3.34 6.08 26.12
C VAL A 474 4.62 6.29 26.93
N ALA A 475 4.82 5.60 28.05
CA ALA A 475 5.98 5.83 28.91
C ALA A 475 7.28 5.46 28.19
N ASP A 476 7.34 4.27 27.59
CA ASP A 476 8.51 3.81 26.83
C ASP A 476 8.78 4.70 25.60
N LEU A 477 7.72 5.14 24.91
CA LEU A 477 7.83 6.09 23.81
C LEU A 477 8.41 7.43 24.28
N SER A 478 7.86 7.98 25.36
CA SER A 478 8.28 9.26 25.93
C SER A 478 9.73 9.23 26.40
N ASP A 479 10.18 8.12 26.99
CA ASP A 479 11.55 7.92 27.45
C ASP A 479 12.54 7.86 26.28
N ASP A 480 12.21 7.14 25.20
CA ASP A 480 13.04 7.09 24.00
C ASP A 480 13.09 8.45 23.28
N LEU A 481 11.98 9.18 23.18
CA LEU A 481 11.97 10.53 22.62
C LEU A 481 12.85 11.50 23.43
N LEU A 482 12.87 11.36 24.76
CA LEU A 482 13.79 12.11 25.61
C LEU A 482 15.25 11.72 25.36
N ALA A 483 15.54 10.43 25.16
CA ALA A 483 16.86 9.96 24.79
C ALA A 483 17.31 10.53 23.42
N TYR A 484 16.43 10.52 22.42
CA TYR A 484 16.70 11.16 21.12
C TYR A 484 16.90 12.67 21.24
N SER A 485 16.18 13.35 22.13
CA SER A 485 16.37 14.79 22.40
C SER A 485 17.78 15.12 22.93
N ALA A 486 18.44 14.15 23.57
CA ALA A 486 19.79 14.28 24.10
C ALA A 486 20.88 14.06 23.03
N THR A 487 20.53 13.80 21.77
CA THR A 487 21.50 13.62 20.69
C THR A 487 22.47 14.81 20.58
N ALA A 488 23.73 14.47 20.27
CA ALA A 488 24.78 15.44 19.94
C ALA A 488 24.91 15.63 18.41
N ASP A 489 24.12 14.91 17.62
CA ASP A 489 24.17 15.00 16.16
C ASP A 489 23.75 16.40 15.69
N ASN A 490 24.68 17.14 15.11
CA ASN A 490 24.46 18.44 14.50
C ASN A 490 24.62 18.40 12.97
N THR A 491 24.74 17.21 12.38
CA THR A 491 24.91 16.98 10.94
C THR A 491 23.56 16.91 10.23
N GLY A 492 23.52 17.22 8.93
CA GLY A 492 22.29 17.22 8.11
C GLY A 492 22.12 18.53 7.35
N GLY A 493 21.57 18.44 6.13
CA GLY A 493 21.38 19.58 5.23
C GLY A 493 19.99 20.21 5.28
N CYS A 494 19.72 21.09 4.32
CA CYS A 494 18.41 21.69 4.07
C CYS A 494 17.41 20.73 3.42
N PHE A 495 17.90 19.59 2.93
CA PHE A 495 17.12 18.52 2.36
C PHE A 495 17.42 17.19 3.07
N ASP A 496 16.45 16.28 3.10
CA ASP A 496 16.58 14.94 3.68
C ASP A 496 15.56 13.96 3.08
N MET A 497 15.77 12.65 3.26
CA MET A 497 14.92 11.58 2.69
C MET A 497 13.65 11.39 3.51
N THR A 498 12.65 12.24 3.26
CA THR A 498 11.42 12.32 4.06
C THR A 498 10.39 11.29 3.62
N PHE A 499 10.25 11.06 2.31
CA PHE A 499 9.30 10.10 1.77
C PHE A 499 9.76 8.67 2.00
N GLU A 500 11.06 8.39 1.87
CA GLU A 500 11.60 7.06 2.18
C GLU A 500 11.39 6.68 3.66
N ALA A 501 11.55 7.63 4.59
CA ALA A 501 11.26 7.41 6.01
C ALA A 501 9.76 7.13 6.26
N LEU A 502 8.89 7.77 5.49
CA LEU A 502 7.44 7.58 5.54
C LEU A 502 7.03 6.22 4.92
N ASP A 503 7.68 5.80 3.84
CA ASP A 503 7.48 4.48 3.23
C ASP A 503 7.86 3.36 4.20
N ILE A 504 8.93 3.53 4.99
CA ILE A 504 9.28 2.59 6.05
C ILE A 504 8.17 2.53 7.10
N ALA A 505 7.63 3.66 7.53
CA ALA A 505 6.53 3.68 8.49
C ALA A 505 5.32 2.86 7.98
N LEU A 506 4.95 3.06 6.71
CA LEU A 506 3.81 2.38 6.08
C LEU A 506 4.03 0.87 5.85
N ASN A 507 5.29 0.45 5.70
CA ASN A 507 5.63 -0.97 5.49
C ASN A 507 5.89 -1.74 6.78
N VAL A 508 6.49 -1.10 7.78
CA VAL A 508 6.94 -1.78 9.02
C VAL A 508 5.83 -1.88 10.05
N PHE A 509 4.99 -0.85 10.16
CA PHE A 509 3.97 -0.79 11.19
C PHE A 509 2.63 -1.31 10.68
N ILE A 510 1.89 -1.98 11.57
CA ILE A 510 0.50 -2.31 11.35
C ILE A 510 -0.31 -1.06 11.72
N LEU A 511 -0.79 -0.34 10.70
CA LEU A 511 -1.71 0.77 10.90
C LEU A 511 -3.15 0.24 10.86
N GLY A 512 -3.97 0.62 11.84
CA GLY A 512 -5.41 0.50 11.70
C GLY A 512 -5.99 1.67 10.92
N ASN A 513 -7.26 1.54 10.55
CA ASN A 513 -7.96 2.48 9.68
C ASN A 513 -7.86 3.92 10.21
N LYS A 514 -7.43 4.86 9.37
CA LYS A 514 -7.28 6.30 9.69
C LYS A 514 -6.29 6.62 10.83
N SER A 515 -5.33 5.75 11.14
CA SER A 515 -4.28 6.07 12.11
C SER A 515 -3.41 7.23 11.60
N PRO A 516 -3.25 8.35 12.32
CA PRO A 516 -2.54 9.51 11.79
C PRO A 516 -1.04 9.31 11.76
N ILE A 517 -0.39 9.87 10.74
CA ILE A 517 1.07 9.90 10.62
C ILE A 517 1.54 11.35 10.76
N TYR A 518 2.39 11.61 11.75
CA TYR A 518 2.99 12.92 12.00
C TYR A 518 4.44 12.92 11.52
N VAL A 519 4.71 13.67 10.45
CA VAL A 519 6.05 13.83 9.88
C VAL A 519 6.63 15.15 10.37
N ILE A 520 7.70 15.13 11.17
CA ILE A 520 8.27 16.31 11.81
C ILE A 520 9.70 16.52 11.31
N SER A 521 9.96 17.63 10.61
CA SER A 521 11.25 17.90 9.97
C SER A 521 11.55 19.39 9.90
N ASP A 522 12.84 19.76 10.00
CA ASP A 522 13.35 21.10 9.69
C ASP A 522 14.04 21.18 8.31
N ALA A 523 13.91 20.15 7.47
CA ALA A 523 14.38 20.10 6.08
C ALA A 523 13.27 19.73 5.10
N LEU A 524 13.43 20.13 3.85
CA LEU A 524 12.55 19.74 2.74
C LEU A 524 12.90 18.32 2.24
N PRO A 525 11.97 17.61 1.59
CA PRO A 525 12.29 16.32 0.98
C PRO A 525 13.34 16.45 -0.13
N SER A 526 14.40 15.61 -0.08
CA SER A 526 15.35 15.42 -1.19
C SER A 526 14.89 14.38 -2.20
N ASP A 527 13.84 13.65 -1.87
CA ASP A 527 13.35 12.43 -2.50
C ASP A 527 11.91 12.55 -3.04
N PRO A 528 11.52 13.66 -3.70
CA PRO A 528 10.13 13.85 -4.17
C PRO A 528 9.68 12.82 -5.21
N ASP A 529 10.61 12.09 -5.83
CA ASP A 529 10.31 11.00 -6.77
C ASP A 529 9.58 9.83 -6.09
N TYR A 530 9.66 9.70 -4.75
CA TYR A 530 8.94 8.68 -3.97
C TYR A 530 7.50 9.08 -3.63
N LEU A 531 7.06 10.31 -3.97
CA LEU A 531 5.71 10.81 -3.67
C LEU A 531 4.60 9.83 -4.09
N GLU A 532 4.67 9.31 -5.32
CA GLU A 532 3.64 8.42 -5.85
C GLU A 532 3.63 7.08 -5.12
N LEU A 533 4.80 6.56 -4.76
CA LEU A 533 4.93 5.36 -3.94
C LEU A 533 4.38 5.55 -2.53
N THR A 534 4.66 6.69 -1.90
CA THR A 534 4.12 6.94 -0.56
C THR A 534 2.61 7.12 -0.61
N SER A 535 2.09 7.84 -1.61
CA SER A 535 0.65 7.97 -1.86
C SER A 535 0.00 6.62 -2.14
N GLU A 536 0.74 5.70 -2.77
CA GLU A 536 0.34 4.34 -3.02
C GLU A 536 0.21 3.53 -1.73
N LEU A 537 1.25 3.51 -0.93
CA LEU A 537 1.29 2.78 0.33
C LEU A 537 0.24 3.29 1.31
N ASP A 538 0.04 4.61 1.36
CA ASP A 538 -0.97 5.21 2.23
C ASP A 538 -2.40 4.88 1.79
N SER A 539 -2.64 4.68 0.49
CA SER A 539 -3.98 4.31 -0.02
C SER A 539 -4.51 2.98 0.55
N PHE A 540 -3.64 2.11 1.09
CA PHE A 540 -4.04 0.90 1.79
C PHE A 540 -4.61 1.18 3.18
N TYR A 541 -4.12 2.21 3.86
CA TYR A 541 -4.43 2.50 5.27
C TYR A 541 -5.37 3.70 5.44
N LEU A 542 -5.45 4.56 4.42
CA LEU A 542 -6.20 5.81 4.42
C LEU A 542 -5.79 6.69 5.60
N SER A 543 -4.49 6.77 5.89
CA SER A 543 -3.96 7.45 7.07
C SER A 543 -3.81 8.94 6.78
N PRO A 544 -4.33 9.85 7.61
CA PRO A 544 -4.05 11.27 7.43
C PRO A 544 -2.59 11.59 7.74
N ILE A 545 -1.86 12.11 6.76
CA ILE A 545 -0.43 12.45 6.88
C ILE A 545 -0.28 13.95 7.14
N TYR A 546 0.15 14.28 8.36
CA TYR A 546 0.40 15.65 8.79
C TYR A 546 1.89 15.96 8.74
N PHE A 547 2.27 16.88 7.85
CA PHE A 547 3.63 17.40 7.81
C PHE A 547 3.75 18.59 8.75
N ILE A 548 4.70 18.54 9.65
CA ILE A 548 5.09 19.62 10.56
C ILE A 548 6.47 20.08 10.11
N GLN A 549 6.49 21.08 9.24
CA GLN A 549 7.70 21.69 8.71
C GLN A 549 8.16 22.80 9.66
N LEU A 550 9.32 22.58 10.26
CA LEU A 550 9.92 23.47 11.24
C LEU A 550 10.93 24.41 10.55
N GLU A 551 10.97 25.67 10.95
CA GLU A 551 11.94 26.62 10.42
C GLU A 551 13.34 26.44 11.05
N PRO A 552 14.35 26.01 10.28
CA PRO A 552 15.69 25.82 10.80
C PRO A 552 16.31 27.16 11.21
N SER A 553 17.29 27.11 12.12
CA SER A 553 17.92 28.35 12.61
C SER A 553 18.52 29.18 11.47
N VAL A 554 18.53 30.51 11.58
CA VAL A 554 19.11 31.42 10.57
C VAL A 554 20.57 31.06 10.23
N ALA A 555 21.33 30.56 11.21
CA ALA A 555 22.71 30.12 11.03
C ALA A 555 22.88 28.92 10.08
N SER A 556 21.82 28.15 9.84
CA SER A 556 21.83 27.01 8.92
C SER A 556 21.81 27.41 7.44
N GLY A 557 21.37 28.63 7.12
CA GLY A 557 21.21 29.10 5.74
C GLY A 557 20.12 28.38 4.93
N CYS A 558 19.30 27.55 5.57
CA CYS A 558 18.26 26.76 4.91
C CYS A 558 16.95 27.54 4.73
N GLN A 559 16.32 27.39 3.57
CA GLN A 559 15.00 27.95 3.28
C GLN A 559 13.94 26.85 3.30
N ALA A 560 13.59 26.36 4.50
CA ALA A 560 12.60 25.29 4.68
C ALA A 560 11.15 25.69 4.38
N PHE A 561 10.92 26.90 3.85
CA PHE A 561 9.61 27.47 3.55
C PHE A 561 9.46 27.90 2.09
N ASP A 562 10.36 27.49 1.18
CA ASP A 562 10.22 27.80 -0.24
C ASP A 562 9.10 26.95 -0.86
N TYR A 563 7.90 27.55 -0.90
CA TYR A 563 6.67 27.00 -1.46
C TYR A 563 6.78 26.60 -2.94
N TYR A 564 7.80 27.08 -3.66
CA TYR A 564 7.98 26.79 -5.08
C TYR A 564 8.89 25.59 -5.34
N THR A 565 9.58 25.08 -4.32
CA THR A 565 10.45 23.91 -4.47
C THR A 565 9.66 22.65 -4.81
N PRO A 566 10.24 21.72 -5.59
CA PRO A 566 9.63 20.41 -5.82
C PRO A 566 9.33 19.66 -4.51
N GLY A 567 10.23 19.74 -3.53
CA GLY A 567 10.04 19.12 -2.21
C GLY A 567 8.81 19.64 -1.47
N TRP A 568 8.63 20.96 -1.37
CA TRP A 568 7.43 21.52 -0.73
C TRP A 568 6.14 21.13 -1.46
N ARG A 569 6.15 21.19 -2.79
CA ARG A 569 4.99 20.78 -3.60
C ARG A 569 4.64 19.31 -3.41
N ALA A 570 5.63 18.45 -3.22
CA ALA A 570 5.41 17.04 -2.92
C ALA A 570 4.74 16.87 -1.55
N LEU A 571 5.18 17.61 -0.52
CA LEU A 571 4.52 17.62 0.79
C LEU A 571 3.04 18.04 0.68
N GLU A 572 2.75 19.14 0.00
CA GLU A 572 1.38 19.62 -0.22
C GLU A 572 0.53 18.58 -0.96
N THR A 573 1.10 17.95 -1.99
CA THR A 573 0.40 16.98 -2.83
C THR A 573 0.04 15.74 -2.02
N LEU A 574 0.99 15.19 -1.25
CA LEU A 574 0.71 14.02 -0.41
C LEU A 574 -0.27 14.33 0.72
N ALA A 575 -0.11 15.47 1.39
CA ALA A 575 -1.05 15.92 2.42
C ALA A 575 -2.47 16.05 1.86
N MET A 576 -2.63 16.61 0.66
CA MET A 576 -3.91 16.73 -0.01
C MET A 576 -4.55 15.37 -0.31
N ARG A 577 -3.75 14.41 -0.82
CA ARG A 577 -4.24 13.05 -1.16
C ARG A 577 -4.60 12.22 0.06
N SER A 578 -3.87 12.39 1.16
CA SER A 578 -4.09 11.67 2.43
C SER A 578 -5.11 12.34 3.35
N SER A 579 -5.72 13.46 2.94
CA SER A 579 -6.56 14.29 3.81
C SER A 579 -5.86 14.82 5.07
N GLY A 580 -4.54 14.99 4.98
CA GLY A 580 -3.70 15.62 5.98
C GLY A 580 -3.52 17.13 5.76
N ASN A 581 -2.44 17.69 6.29
CA ASN A 581 -2.09 19.11 6.12
C ASN A 581 -0.58 19.34 6.28
N VAL A 582 -0.07 20.44 5.74
CA VAL A 582 1.31 20.92 5.94
C VAL A 582 1.28 22.14 6.87
N PHE A 583 1.78 21.95 8.08
CA PHE A 583 1.93 22.97 9.10
C PHE A 583 3.34 23.54 9.09
N PHE A 584 3.46 24.86 8.91
CA PHE A 584 4.73 25.55 9.03
C PHE A 584 4.86 26.21 10.40
N ILE A 585 5.89 25.86 11.16
CA ILE A 585 6.16 26.43 12.49
C ILE A 585 7.45 27.23 12.42
N ALA A 586 7.32 28.55 12.57
CA ALA A 586 8.46 29.46 12.55
C ALA A 586 9.34 29.29 13.80
N ASN A 587 10.62 29.66 13.69
CA ASN A 587 11.61 29.41 14.76
C ASN A 587 11.24 30.13 16.06
N ASN A 588 10.62 31.31 15.95
CA ASN A 588 10.09 32.09 17.07
C ASN A 588 8.84 31.48 17.73
N GLU A 589 8.17 30.52 17.08
CA GLU A 589 6.96 29.85 17.57
C GLU A 589 7.25 28.52 18.29
N TYR A 590 8.51 28.06 18.28
CA TYR A 590 8.94 26.79 18.87
C TYR A 590 8.55 26.64 20.36
N GLY A 591 8.46 27.74 21.12
CA GLY A 591 8.04 27.71 22.51
C GLY A 591 6.56 27.36 22.73
N THR A 592 5.74 27.44 21.67
CA THR A 592 4.31 27.09 21.69
C THR A 592 3.98 25.81 20.94
N PHE A 593 5.00 25.14 20.40
CA PHE A 593 4.85 23.94 19.58
C PHE A 593 4.12 22.81 20.32
N GLY A 594 4.43 22.58 21.60
CA GLY A 594 3.74 21.58 22.42
C GLY A 594 2.24 21.84 22.51
N THR A 595 1.83 23.10 22.67
CA THR A 595 0.41 23.46 22.67
C THR A 595 -0.24 23.15 21.32
N PHE A 596 0.41 23.50 20.21
CA PHE A 596 -0.05 23.13 18.87
C PHE A 596 -0.24 21.62 18.74
N PHE A 597 0.78 20.83 19.07
CA PHE A 597 0.77 19.37 18.93
C PHE A 597 -0.33 18.73 19.78
N TYR A 598 -0.45 19.13 21.04
CA TYR A 598 -1.50 18.64 21.94
C TYR A 598 -2.90 18.98 21.41
N GLN A 599 -3.14 20.24 21.04
CA GLN A 599 -4.46 20.68 20.58
C GLN A 599 -4.84 20.02 19.25
N HIS A 600 -3.89 19.81 18.33
CA HIS A 600 -4.18 19.09 17.11
C HIS A 600 -4.63 17.66 17.43
N MET A 601 -3.77 16.87 18.07
CA MET A 601 -4.03 15.45 18.30
C MET A 601 -5.29 15.22 19.17
N ALA A 602 -5.49 16.00 20.24
CA ALA A 602 -6.65 15.85 21.11
C ALA A 602 -7.99 16.13 20.41
N ASN A 603 -7.99 16.88 19.29
CA ASN A 603 -9.23 17.32 18.62
C ASN A 603 -9.41 16.72 17.21
N THR A 604 -8.42 15.99 16.66
CA THR A 604 -8.47 15.37 15.33
C THR A 604 -8.21 13.86 15.30
N TYR A 605 -7.81 13.26 16.42
CA TYR A 605 -7.50 11.84 16.48
C TYR A 605 -8.62 10.99 17.11
N PHE A 606 -9.22 11.47 18.20
CA PHE A 606 -10.17 10.69 18.98
C PHE A 606 -11.60 10.81 18.44
N MET A 607 -12.18 9.68 18.02
CA MET A 607 -13.59 9.59 17.59
C MET A 607 -14.02 10.72 16.64
N SER A 608 -13.11 11.09 15.74
CA SER A 608 -13.28 12.21 14.82
C SER A 608 -13.46 11.70 13.39
N GLU A 609 -14.30 12.40 12.65
CA GLU A 609 -14.51 12.16 11.23
C GLU A 609 -14.27 13.43 10.44
N LEU A 610 -13.59 13.29 9.30
CA LEU A 610 -13.35 14.40 8.39
C LEU A 610 -14.64 14.71 7.61
N MET A 611 -15.21 15.88 7.87
CA MET A 611 -16.44 16.32 7.21
C MET A 611 -16.18 17.08 5.92
N TYR A 612 -15.10 17.86 5.89
CA TYR A 612 -14.75 18.72 4.77
C TYR A 612 -13.25 18.99 4.78
N VAL A 613 -12.63 18.93 3.60
CA VAL A 613 -11.25 19.33 3.36
C VAL A 613 -11.20 20.20 2.11
N ASP A 614 -10.45 21.28 2.17
CA ASP A 614 -10.18 22.12 1.02
C ASP A 614 -8.76 22.66 1.09
N THR A 615 -7.94 22.23 0.15
CA THR A 615 -6.52 22.55 0.10
C THR A 615 -6.28 23.43 -1.12
N GLN A 616 -6.37 24.75 -0.91
CA GLN A 616 -6.12 25.74 -1.95
C GLN A 616 -4.75 26.39 -1.74
N ARG A 617 -3.95 26.51 -2.82
CA ARG A 617 -2.69 27.28 -2.78
C ARG A 617 -2.90 28.79 -2.58
N VAL A 618 -4.07 29.28 -2.97
CA VAL A 618 -4.43 30.69 -2.85
C VAL A 618 -5.76 30.76 -2.12
N CYS A 619 -5.75 31.25 -0.88
CA CYS A 619 -6.96 31.37 -0.05
C CYS A 619 -8.07 32.20 -0.73
N ALA A 620 -7.73 33.11 -1.66
CA ALA A 620 -8.72 33.87 -2.42
C ALA A 620 -9.57 33.01 -3.37
N ASN A 621 -9.11 31.80 -3.73
CA ASN A 621 -9.84 30.86 -4.58
C ASN A 621 -10.83 29.98 -3.80
N GLN A 622 -10.82 30.06 -2.46
CA GLN A 622 -11.71 29.25 -1.64
C GLN A 622 -13.18 29.58 -1.90
N PRO A 623 -14.09 28.60 -1.77
CA PRO A 623 -15.52 28.86 -1.87
C PRO A 623 -15.95 29.97 -0.92
N LYS A 624 -16.80 30.88 -1.40
CA LYS A 624 -17.32 31.99 -0.57
C LYS A 624 -18.06 31.49 0.67
N TYR A 625 -18.68 30.32 0.56
CA TYR A 625 -19.42 29.64 1.62
C TYR A 625 -19.18 28.14 1.53
N ILE A 626 -18.89 27.54 2.67
CA ILE A 626 -18.76 26.09 2.86
C ILE A 626 -19.92 25.66 3.74
N PHE A 627 -20.60 24.58 3.35
CA PHE A 627 -21.73 24.05 4.11
C PHE A 627 -21.35 22.70 4.72
N VAL A 628 -21.62 22.55 6.02
CA VAL A 628 -21.39 21.31 6.77
C VAL A 628 -22.71 20.90 7.41
N GLY A 629 -23.19 19.70 7.07
CA GLY A 629 -24.41 19.15 7.67
C GLY A 629 -24.08 18.47 8.99
N ILE A 630 -24.72 18.92 10.07
CA ILE A 630 -24.50 18.38 11.42
C ILE A 630 -25.78 17.68 11.90
N ASP A 631 -25.65 16.42 12.32
CA ASP A 631 -26.73 15.65 12.92
C ASP A 631 -26.77 15.73 14.46
N GLY A 632 -27.52 14.84 15.11
CA GLY A 632 -27.71 14.87 16.57
C GLY A 632 -26.60 14.29 17.41
N ASP A 633 -25.69 13.53 16.80
CA ASP A 633 -24.70 12.73 17.51
C ASP A 633 -23.32 13.41 17.53
N PHE A 634 -23.17 14.54 16.80
CA PHE A 634 -21.97 15.37 16.84
C PHE A 634 -21.83 16.11 18.18
N HIS A 635 -20.78 15.77 18.92
CA HIS A 635 -20.47 16.46 20.17
C HIS A 635 -19.69 17.77 19.97
N GLN A 636 -18.80 17.78 18.98
CA GLN A 636 -17.82 18.85 18.77
C GLN A 636 -17.50 19.01 17.28
N LEU A 637 -17.28 20.26 16.86
CA LEU A 637 -16.72 20.61 15.56
C LEU A 637 -15.35 21.27 15.79
N THR A 638 -14.32 20.74 15.14
CA THR A 638 -12.97 21.30 15.13
C THR A 638 -12.65 21.76 13.72
N VAL A 639 -12.16 23.00 13.57
CA VAL A 639 -11.68 23.53 12.29
C VAL A 639 -10.18 23.78 12.41
N VAL A 640 -9.40 23.14 11.54
CA VAL A 640 -7.95 23.29 11.45
C VAL A 640 -7.63 23.93 10.11
N ALA A 641 -6.85 25.00 10.11
CA ALA A 641 -6.48 25.72 8.89
C ALA A 641 -5.04 26.22 8.92
N THR A 642 -4.45 26.32 7.73
CA THR A 642 -3.14 26.92 7.49
C THR A 642 -3.25 28.05 6.46
N GLY A 643 -2.54 29.15 6.69
CA GLY A 643 -2.59 30.35 5.86
C GLY A 643 -2.22 31.61 6.63
N VAL A 644 -2.28 32.79 6.00
CA VAL A 644 -1.88 34.06 6.63
C VAL A 644 -3.10 34.96 6.83
N GLY A 645 -3.30 35.47 8.04
CA GLY A 645 -4.38 36.41 8.33
C GLY A 645 -5.78 35.80 8.21
N LEU A 646 -5.93 34.54 8.63
CA LEU A 646 -7.19 33.82 8.53
C LEU A 646 -8.12 34.18 9.70
N SER A 647 -9.36 34.51 9.38
CA SER A 647 -10.46 34.62 10.34
C SER A 647 -11.62 33.73 9.91
N LEU A 648 -12.22 32.99 10.84
CA LEU A 648 -13.33 32.08 10.58
C LEU A 648 -14.65 32.71 11.07
N GLN A 649 -15.63 32.78 10.19
CA GLN A 649 -17.02 33.09 10.52
C GLN A 649 -17.88 31.85 10.30
N LEU A 650 -18.73 31.53 11.26
CA LEU A 650 -19.67 30.41 11.16
C LEU A 650 -21.07 30.87 11.51
N THR A 651 -22.02 30.42 10.70
CA THR A 651 -23.44 30.74 10.82
C THR A 651 -24.19 29.47 11.20
N THR A 652 -25.03 29.54 12.23
CA THR A 652 -25.90 28.45 12.67
C THR A 652 -26.99 28.17 11.62
N PRO A 653 -27.67 27.02 11.67
CA PRO A 653 -28.78 26.70 10.76
C PRO A 653 -29.92 27.74 10.75
N GLU A 654 -30.07 28.50 11.84
CA GLU A 654 -31.06 29.56 12.06
C GLU A 654 -30.59 30.92 11.52
N GLY A 655 -29.36 31.02 11.02
CA GLY A 655 -28.80 32.26 10.47
C GLY A 655 -28.05 33.14 11.47
N ASN A 656 -27.80 32.67 12.70
CA ASN A 656 -27.06 33.42 13.72
C ASN A 656 -25.54 33.22 13.59
N ASN A 657 -24.72 34.17 14.04
CA ASN A 657 -23.27 33.95 14.13
C ASN A 657 -22.92 33.11 15.37
N ALA A 658 -22.19 32.02 15.18
CA ALA A 658 -21.63 31.24 16.28
C ALA A 658 -20.28 31.80 16.74
N GLN A 659 -19.97 31.59 18.01
CA GLN A 659 -18.69 31.95 18.62
C GLN A 659 -17.86 30.71 18.85
N PHE A 660 -16.58 30.76 18.49
CA PHE A 660 -15.66 29.64 18.66
C PHE A 660 -14.78 29.80 19.89
N ASP A 661 -14.42 28.67 20.48
CA ASP A 661 -13.23 28.58 21.30
C ASP A 661 -12.00 28.57 20.39
N THR A 662 -11.15 29.57 20.53
CA THR A 662 -9.82 29.54 19.91
C THR A 662 -8.94 28.55 20.67
N LEU A 663 -8.55 27.45 20.02
CA LEU A 663 -7.64 26.46 20.60
C LEU A 663 -6.17 26.86 20.40
N TYR A 664 -5.84 27.33 19.21
CA TYR A 664 -4.49 27.72 18.82
C TYR A 664 -4.52 28.72 17.67
N ILE A 665 -3.71 29.77 17.75
CA ILE A 665 -3.46 30.71 16.66
C ILE A 665 -1.96 31.04 16.65
N SER A 666 -1.33 30.88 15.50
CA SER A 666 0.02 31.32 15.19
C SER A 666 -0.01 32.18 13.91
N GLN A 667 1.16 32.59 13.42
CA GLN A 667 1.24 33.33 12.16
C GLN A 667 0.57 32.57 11.00
N ASN A 668 0.79 31.25 10.94
CA ASN A 668 0.40 30.42 9.80
C ASN A 668 -0.61 29.33 10.13
N ASN A 669 -0.88 29.04 11.41
CA ASN A 669 -1.69 27.87 11.80
C ASN A 669 -2.80 28.28 12.77
N TYR A 670 -4.00 27.76 12.53
CA TYR A 670 -5.20 28.13 13.26
C TYR A 670 -6.02 26.90 13.61
N MET A 671 -6.52 26.85 14.84
CA MET A 671 -7.43 25.81 15.33
C MET A 671 -8.56 26.45 16.13
N TRP A 672 -9.78 26.16 15.71
CA TRP A 672 -11.01 26.59 16.38
C TRP A 672 -11.86 25.39 16.76
N ARG A 673 -12.63 25.55 17.83
CA ARG A 673 -13.54 24.52 18.33
C ARG A 673 -14.90 25.11 18.65
N LEU A 674 -15.93 24.34 18.35
CA LEU A 674 -17.31 24.61 18.76
C LEU A 674 -17.90 23.38 19.45
N ARG A 675 -18.65 23.61 20.53
CA ARG A 675 -19.40 22.58 21.28
C ARG A 675 -20.87 22.98 21.37
N GLY A 676 -21.74 22.00 21.58
CA GLY A 676 -23.19 22.25 21.67
C GLY A 676 -23.79 22.58 20.31
N LEU A 677 -23.55 21.71 19.33
CA LEU A 677 -23.99 21.91 17.96
C LEU A 677 -25.50 21.68 17.83
N GLU A 678 -26.14 22.54 17.04
CA GLU A 678 -27.53 22.43 16.64
C GLU A 678 -27.64 21.60 15.37
N LYS A 679 -28.70 20.79 15.26
CA LYS A 679 -28.96 19.96 14.07
C LYS A 679 -29.26 20.85 12.88
N GLY A 680 -28.56 20.66 11.76
CA GLY A 680 -28.84 21.34 10.51
C GLY A 680 -27.60 21.67 9.69
N ASN A 681 -27.79 22.54 8.70
CA ASN A 681 -26.71 22.96 7.81
C ASN A 681 -26.03 24.20 8.38
N TRP A 682 -24.77 24.03 8.75
CA TRP A 682 -23.91 25.11 9.19
C TRP A 682 -23.18 25.71 8.01
N GLN A 683 -23.03 27.03 8.01
CA GLN A 683 -22.35 27.76 6.94
C GLN A 683 -21.09 28.42 7.47
N SER A 684 -19.93 28.01 6.96
CA SER A 684 -18.65 28.61 7.31
C SER A 684 -18.10 29.48 6.17
N LYS A 685 -17.32 30.49 6.55
CA LYS A 685 -16.63 31.40 5.65
C LYS A 685 -15.33 31.83 6.28
N PHE A 686 -14.24 31.71 5.53
CA PHE A 686 -12.98 32.36 5.88
C PHE A 686 -12.95 33.80 5.36
N ILE A 687 -12.41 34.69 6.16
CA ILE A 687 -12.20 36.10 5.86
C ILE A 687 -10.70 36.34 5.95
N ASN A 688 -10.09 36.81 4.86
CA ASN A 688 -8.75 37.37 4.91
C ASN A 688 -8.83 38.74 5.58
N THR A 689 -8.12 38.91 6.68
CA THR A 689 -7.97 40.20 7.37
C THR A 689 -6.74 40.95 6.93
#